data_AF-A0A956MWM6-F1
#
_entry.id   AF-A0A956MWM6-F1
#
_cell.length_a   1.000
_cell.length_b   1.000
_cell.length_c   1.000
_cell.angle_alpha   90.00
_cell.angle_beta   90.00
_cell.angle_gamma   90.00
#
_symmetry.space_group_name_H-M   'P 1'
#
loop_
_entity.id
_entity.type
_entity.pdbx_description
1 polymer ?
#
loop_
_entity_poly.entity_id
_entity_poly.type
_entity_poly.pdbx_seq_one_letter_code
_entity_poly.pdbx_strand_id
1 'polypeptide(L)'
;MTNSGQSVTFNYFVGSGKVLSDPTKTTADLAPLQLGVFNAKNYKSLQFPIDSKTYPEVIIAMGSPNEEKINWTNASMSMKSVPIRANKLISWRKSQPVKALQHKVAIGYDGVNDCKTISLDCDEAYTLFLELEGSPASRFFGTKPLSETFVQQTECCDCTGGSCTPNVEKFVDNYINQINSDPKISPFIKAEKIVKYTTPPSTEKVNYNSYTLTIADEGGVEDLANVQTTYNNISIERVKRDGIFSTYKVIIPENDAAPSAYSIPSNSTLLSCPSGCPSGYTFVPKMDKFKVETNQNTDKSNDLLGIEGVLKVELLTLGVDQSSYIVYTESGDMSLAEITDDILNEFAANVTQLETTSAYCKLTSPLSAAWVRTEDYYKEVRTLCLTLGDSACGSNSEQLLELLDFYSSNPDIVGDSLALDEDGACANSYVVDQLSKDYLPVSSCTLNVANYSELAPFKGHTWGACCEGDETPNEVENIGIILTGAYIDTQFGDCSFKYDDFVELDMVRITVRQGEFVELDDKCAKRWDVTELQKPVYPTGIGRNVLKDYIAIQSTKGQIWSDDPRWREIYGYKYDFIKKDKFYKNYYLEFESMDKFERNLGYGGNDFRQTIVFAFEETVDTTQFENMLESWIQSVRPDLIDSDVKDNLYR
;
A
#
# COMPACT_ATOMS: atom_id res chain seq x y z
N MET A 1 -18.94 -50.89 7.53
CA MET A 1 -18.92 -49.45 7.87
C MET A 1 -17.50 -49.11 8.29
N THR A 2 -16.68 -48.71 7.34
CA THR A 2 -15.29 -48.29 7.56
C THR A 2 -15.32 -46.88 8.11
N ASN A 3 -14.93 -46.70 9.38
CA ASN A 3 -14.79 -45.37 9.99
C ASN A 3 -13.73 -44.58 9.22
N SER A 4 -14.19 -43.70 8.33
CA SER A 4 -13.45 -42.55 7.84
C SER A 4 -13.47 -41.47 8.93
N GLY A 5 -12.49 -41.49 9.84
CA GLY A 5 -12.37 -40.46 10.88
C GLY A 5 -11.31 -40.90 11.89
N GLN A 6 -10.29 -40.13 12.23
CA GLN A 6 -9.94 -38.74 11.97
C GLN A 6 -8.41 -38.72 11.82
N SER A 7 -7.85 -38.06 10.81
CA SER A 7 -6.42 -37.72 10.89
C SER A 7 -6.30 -36.60 11.91
N VAL A 8 -5.60 -36.84 13.02
CA VAL A 8 -5.41 -35.81 14.04
C VAL A 8 -4.10 -35.11 13.71
N THR A 9 -4.15 -33.81 13.40
CA THR A 9 -2.92 -33.02 13.23
C THR A 9 -2.24 -32.92 14.58
N PHE A 10 -1.12 -33.62 14.74
CA PHE A 10 -0.48 -33.81 16.05
C PHE A 10 0.74 -32.88 16.23
N ASN A 11 1.33 -32.40 15.13
CA ASN A 11 2.45 -31.47 15.17
C ASN A 11 2.32 -30.40 14.08
N TYR A 12 2.54 -29.15 14.47
CA TYR A 12 2.67 -28.01 13.59
C TYR A 12 4.04 -27.38 13.82
N PHE A 13 4.84 -27.29 12.76
CA PHE A 13 6.17 -26.70 12.81
C PHE A 13 6.22 -25.47 11.91
N VAL A 14 6.77 -24.38 12.44
CA VAL A 14 7.02 -23.15 11.67
C VAL A 14 8.52 -23.04 11.45
N GLY A 15 8.96 -23.20 10.21
CA GLY A 15 10.38 -23.27 9.85
C GLY A 15 10.93 -21.94 9.34
N SER A 16 12.19 -21.66 9.68
CA SER A 16 12.98 -20.56 9.13
C SER A 16 13.63 -20.86 7.77
N GLY A 17 13.42 -22.07 7.23
CA GLY A 17 14.14 -22.61 6.04
C GLY A 17 15.51 -23.20 6.37
N LYS A 18 16.09 -22.89 7.54
CA LYS A 18 17.36 -23.47 7.99
C LYS A 18 17.16 -24.89 8.52
N VAL A 19 18.08 -25.77 8.16
CA VAL A 19 18.08 -27.18 8.58
C VAL A 19 19.37 -27.52 9.34
N LEU A 20 19.26 -28.33 10.39
CA LEU A 20 20.38 -28.91 11.10
C LEU A 20 20.72 -30.31 10.56
N SER A 21 21.92 -30.45 10.00
CA SER A 21 22.42 -31.69 9.39
C SER A 21 23.77 -32.17 9.96
N ASP A 22 24.21 -31.60 11.09
CA ASP A 22 25.48 -31.93 11.73
C ASP A 22 25.30 -33.09 12.73
N PRO A 23 25.85 -34.29 12.45
CA PRO A 23 25.60 -35.48 13.26
C PRO A 23 26.26 -35.44 14.65
N THR A 24 27.10 -34.44 14.93
CA THR A 24 27.64 -34.21 16.27
C THR A 24 26.62 -33.54 17.21
N LYS A 25 25.60 -32.89 16.64
CA LYS A 25 24.58 -32.14 17.35
C LYS A 25 23.31 -32.96 17.57
N THR A 26 22.53 -32.53 18.55
CA THR A 26 21.29 -33.17 18.98
C THR A 26 20.10 -32.22 18.85
N THR A 27 18.89 -32.69 19.18
CA THR A 27 17.69 -31.85 19.21
C THR A 27 17.83 -30.62 20.13
N ALA A 28 18.70 -30.67 21.13
CA ALA A 28 18.91 -29.55 22.06
C ALA A 28 19.72 -28.39 21.44
N ASP A 29 20.45 -28.66 20.35
CA ASP A 29 21.33 -27.69 19.69
C ASP A 29 20.63 -26.94 18.54
N LEU A 30 19.30 -27.11 18.41
CA LEU A 30 18.50 -26.44 17.39
C LEU A 30 18.33 -24.95 17.74
N ALA A 31 18.70 -24.07 16.81
CA ALA A 31 18.37 -22.66 16.91
C ALA A 31 16.83 -22.44 16.77
N PRO A 32 16.29 -21.30 17.24
CA PRO A 32 14.88 -20.95 17.08
C PRO A 32 14.38 -21.13 15.65
N LEU A 33 13.28 -21.88 15.46
CA LEU A 33 12.66 -22.16 14.16
C LEU A 33 13.56 -22.92 13.16
N GLN A 34 14.71 -23.43 13.59
CA GLN A 34 15.53 -24.34 12.80
C GLN A 34 14.92 -25.73 12.88
N LEU A 35 14.82 -26.41 11.73
CA LEU A 35 14.31 -27.78 11.65
C LEU A 35 15.46 -28.79 11.51
N GLY A 36 15.20 -30.05 11.84
CA GLY A 36 16.13 -31.14 11.57
C GLY A 36 15.46 -32.50 11.63
N VAL A 37 16.09 -33.48 10.97
CA VAL A 37 15.72 -34.90 11.08
C VAL A 37 16.75 -35.58 11.98
N PHE A 38 16.25 -36.33 12.96
CA PHE A 38 17.06 -36.93 14.02
C PHE A 38 16.81 -38.43 14.10
N ASN A 39 17.80 -39.17 14.55
CA ASN A 39 17.63 -40.59 14.87
C ASN A 39 16.73 -40.74 16.10
N ALA A 40 15.67 -41.54 15.98
CA ALA A 40 14.70 -41.73 17.06
C ALA A 40 15.26 -42.37 18.35
N LYS A 41 16.41 -43.04 18.28
CA LYS A 41 17.03 -43.72 19.44
C LYS A 41 17.93 -42.81 20.27
N ASN A 42 18.74 -41.98 19.62
CA ASN A 42 19.79 -41.20 20.29
C ASN A 42 19.68 -39.68 20.07
N TYR A 43 18.64 -39.22 19.37
CA TYR A 43 18.36 -37.81 19.11
C TYR A 43 19.50 -37.02 18.43
N LYS A 44 20.44 -37.71 17.77
CA LYS A 44 21.48 -37.08 16.95
C LYS A 44 20.92 -36.69 15.59
N SER A 45 21.33 -35.52 15.09
CA SER A 45 20.95 -35.06 13.76
C SER A 45 21.50 -36.02 12.70
N LEU A 46 20.76 -36.18 11.62
CA LEU A 46 21.15 -37.03 10.51
C LEU A 46 21.78 -36.18 9.41
N GLN A 47 22.91 -36.66 8.89
CA GLN A 47 23.57 -36.04 7.74
C GLN A 47 22.87 -36.49 6.45
N PHE A 48 22.62 -35.55 5.56
CA PHE A 48 22.07 -35.80 4.22
C PHE A 48 23.13 -36.43 3.28
N PRO A 49 22.76 -37.37 2.39
CA PRO A 49 21.44 -37.99 2.20
C PRO A 49 21.09 -39.04 3.26
N ILE A 50 19.81 -39.15 3.59
CA ILE A 50 19.32 -40.05 4.65
C ILE A 50 18.72 -41.32 4.01
N ASP A 51 19.22 -42.50 4.38
CA ASP A 51 18.68 -43.80 3.95
C ASP A 51 17.87 -44.47 5.08
N SER A 52 16.62 -44.82 4.80
CA SER A 52 15.74 -45.54 5.72
C SER A 52 16.26 -46.94 6.10
N LYS A 53 17.10 -47.59 5.29
CA LYS A 53 17.72 -48.88 5.65
C LYS A 53 18.61 -48.72 6.88
N THR A 54 19.32 -47.61 6.96
CA THR A 54 20.18 -47.24 8.09
C THR A 54 19.37 -46.61 9.22
N TYR A 55 18.39 -45.77 8.87
CA TYR A 55 17.53 -45.05 9.81
C TYR A 55 16.04 -45.34 9.55
N PRO A 56 15.53 -46.52 9.98
CA PRO A 56 14.15 -46.92 9.69
C PRO A 56 13.12 -46.12 10.49
N GLU A 57 13.54 -45.49 11.58
CA GLU A 57 12.71 -44.66 12.46
C GLU A 57 13.43 -43.32 12.74
N VAL A 58 12.77 -42.21 12.44
CA VAL A 58 13.30 -40.84 12.61
C VAL A 58 12.35 -39.97 13.44
N ILE A 59 12.86 -38.89 14.00
CA ILE A 59 12.09 -37.83 14.65
C ILE A 59 12.38 -36.53 13.94
N ILE A 60 11.35 -35.72 13.72
CA ILE A 60 11.52 -34.36 13.22
C ILE A 60 11.39 -33.41 14.40
N ALA A 61 12.32 -32.47 14.52
CA ALA A 61 12.29 -31.51 15.60
C ALA A 61 12.56 -30.09 15.13
N MET A 62 12.00 -29.14 15.87
CA MET A 62 12.14 -27.70 15.66
C MET A 62 12.68 -27.05 16.94
N GLY A 63 13.65 -26.15 16.80
CA GLY A 63 14.10 -25.34 17.93
C GLY A 63 12.99 -24.40 18.41
N SER A 64 12.79 -24.32 19.72
CA SER A 64 11.73 -23.47 20.26
C SER A 64 12.06 -21.98 20.04
N PRO A 65 11.09 -21.17 19.59
CA PRO A 65 11.23 -19.72 19.56
C PRO A 65 11.00 -19.06 20.92
N ASN A 66 10.57 -19.81 21.93
CA ASN A 66 10.20 -19.29 23.23
C ASN A 66 11.37 -19.37 24.21
N GLU A 67 11.59 -18.30 24.96
CA GLU A 67 12.46 -18.32 26.13
C GLU A 67 11.70 -18.86 27.33
N GLU A 68 12.34 -19.67 28.17
CA GLU A 68 11.70 -20.20 29.37
C GLU A 68 11.57 -19.11 30.44
N LYS A 69 10.36 -18.56 30.57
CA LYS A 69 10.05 -17.57 31.62
C LYS A 69 9.41 -18.18 32.87
N ILE A 70 9.03 -19.46 32.80
CA ILE A 70 8.39 -20.19 33.88
C ILE A 70 9.11 -21.54 34.02
N ASN A 71 9.74 -21.79 35.18
CA ASN A 71 10.67 -22.92 35.44
C ASN A 71 10.09 -24.35 35.34
N TRP A 72 8.82 -24.53 34.97
CA TRP A 72 8.19 -25.85 34.80
C TRP A 72 7.58 -26.05 33.41
N THR A 73 7.79 -25.10 32.50
CA THR A 73 7.02 -25.03 31.25
C THR A 73 7.71 -25.63 30.05
N ASN A 74 8.99 -26.04 30.17
CA ASN A 74 9.77 -26.61 29.07
C ASN A 74 9.66 -25.76 27.78
N ALA A 75 9.37 -24.46 27.92
CA ALA A 75 9.01 -23.60 26.80
C ALA A 75 10.21 -23.39 25.87
N SER A 76 11.43 -23.44 26.42
CA SER A 76 12.71 -23.39 25.70
C SER A 76 13.09 -24.69 24.99
N MET A 77 12.42 -25.81 25.30
CA MET A 77 12.81 -27.12 24.76
C MET A 77 12.39 -27.27 23.30
N SER A 78 13.24 -27.91 22.50
CA SER A 78 12.93 -28.27 21.12
C SER A 78 11.60 -29.02 21.02
N MET A 79 10.74 -28.61 20.08
CA MET A 79 9.50 -29.31 19.77
C MET A 79 9.81 -30.53 18.92
N LYS A 80 9.38 -31.71 19.36
CA LYS A 80 9.67 -32.98 18.69
C LYS A 80 8.39 -33.64 18.20
N SER A 81 8.46 -34.28 17.02
CA SER A 81 7.42 -35.17 16.55
C SER A 81 7.44 -36.49 17.30
N VAL A 82 6.39 -37.29 17.13
CA VAL A 82 6.48 -38.71 17.44
C VAL A 82 7.46 -39.41 16.49
N PRO A 83 8.02 -40.58 16.85
CA PRO A 83 8.84 -41.37 15.94
C PRO A 83 8.08 -41.79 14.68
N ILE A 84 8.67 -41.55 13.52
CA ILE A 84 8.09 -41.80 12.19
C ILE A 84 8.84 -42.95 11.54
N ARG A 85 8.12 -43.91 10.96
CA ARG A 85 8.71 -45.03 10.22
C ARG A 85 8.50 -44.87 8.73
N ALA A 86 9.56 -45.07 7.96
CA ALA A 86 9.53 -44.90 6.52
C ALA A 86 8.53 -45.84 5.81
N ASN A 87 8.33 -47.06 6.33
CA ASN A 87 7.39 -48.04 5.77
C ASN A 87 5.91 -47.76 6.10
N LYS A 88 5.63 -46.81 6.99
CA LYS A 88 4.27 -46.43 7.43
C LYS A 88 3.84 -45.06 6.89
N LEU A 89 4.60 -44.51 5.94
CA LEU A 89 4.26 -43.27 5.25
C LEU A 89 3.02 -43.47 4.37
N ILE A 90 2.06 -42.55 4.47
CA ILE A 90 0.81 -42.55 3.71
C ILE A 90 0.90 -41.54 2.58
N SER A 91 1.30 -40.30 2.87
CA SER A 91 1.40 -39.24 1.88
C SER A 91 2.42 -38.17 2.25
N TRP A 92 3.04 -37.59 1.21
CA TRP A 92 3.86 -36.39 1.28
C TRP A 92 3.29 -35.39 0.27
N ARG A 93 2.92 -34.19 0.72
CA ARG A 93 2.27 -33.19 -0.13
C ARG A 93 2.85 -31.81 0.11
N LYS A 94 3.02 -31.07 -0.98
CA LYS A 94 3.42 -29.65 -0.98
C LYS A 94 2.21 -28.81 -1.38
N SER A 95 1.91 -27.77 -0.61
CA SER A 95 0.86 -26.81 -0.90
C SER A 95 1.45 -25.41 -0.95
N GLN A 96 1.30 -24.75 -2.09
CA GLN A 96 1.65 -23.34 -2.24
C GLN A 96 0.47 -22.45 -1.79
N PRO A 97 0.75 -21.28 -1.20
CA PRO A 97 -0.30 -20.35 -0.85
C PRO A 97 -0.95 -19.79 -2.11
N VAL A 98 -2.27 -19.69 -2.10
CA VAL A 98 -3.04 -19.04 -3.16
C VAL A 98 -3.53 -17.70 -2.64
N LYS A 99 -3.31 -16.64 -3.43
CA LYS A 99 -3.72 -15.28 -3.07
C LYS A 99 -5.19 -15.07 -3.38
N ALA A 100 -5.81 -14.18 -2.60
CA ALA A 100 -7.20 -13.79 -2.79
C ALA A 100 -7.39 -13.15 -4.17
N LEU A 101 -8.35 -13.66 -4.94
CA LEU A 101 -8.79 -13.05 -6.20
C LEU A 101 -10.28 -12.72 -6.11
N GLN A 102 -10.64 -11.46 -6.34
CA GLN A 102 -12.02 -10.99 -6.27
C GLN A 102 -12.89 -11.56 -7.40
N HIS A 103 -14.19 -11.70 -7.17
CA HIS A 103 -15.12 -12.01 -8.25
C HIS A 103 -15.30 -10.77 -9.15
N LYS A 104 -15.10 -10.93 -10.46
CA LYS A 104 -15.39 -9.89 -11.47
C LYS A 104 -16.39 -10.39 -12.49
N VAL A 105 -17.44 -9.59 -12.71
CA VAL A 105 -18.50 -9.87 -13.70
C VAL A 105 -18.65 -8.64 -14.60
N ALA A 106 -18.65 -8.84 -15.91
CA ALA A 106 -18.92 -7.80 -16.90
C ALA A 106 -20.33 -7.94 -17.47
N ILE A 107 -20.99 -6.80 -17.69
CA ILE A 107 -22.28 -6.67 -18.37
C ILE A 107 -22.05 -5.85 -19.65
N GLY A 108 -22.40 -6.39 -20.81
CA GLY A 108 -22.09 -5.81 -22.11
C GLY A 108 -20.64 -6.07 -22.51
N TYR A 109 -19.92 -5.02 -22.92
CA TYR A 109 -18.53 -5.13 -23.37
C TYR A 109 -17.62 -5.68 -22.25
N ASP A 110 -16.86 -6.74 -22.58
CA ASP A 110 -15.99 -7.46 -21.64
C ASP A 110 -14.50 -7.09 -21.78
N GLY A 111 -14.17 -6.13 -22.65
CA GLY A 111 -12.81 -5.68 -22.93
C GLY A 111 -12.09 -6.45 -24.04
N VAL A 112 -12.75 -7.46 -24.64
CA VAL A 112 -12.12 -8.32 -25.67
C VAL A 112 -13.05 -8.58 -26.85
N ASN A 113 -14.34 -8.85 -26.60
CA ASN A 113 -15.28 -9.23 -27.64
C ASN A 113 -16.14 -8.04 -28.09
N ASP A 114 -15.82 -7.53 -29.27
CA ASP A 114 -16.52 -6.40 -29.91
C ASP A 114 -17.98 -6.68 -30.27
N CYS A 115 -18.41 -7.96 -30.30
CA CYS A 115 -19.82 -8.29 -30.49
C CYS A 115 -20.65 -8.05 -29.22
N LYS A 116 -20.01 -7.84 -28.07
CA LYS A 116 -20.69 -7.57 -26.80
C LYS A 116 -20.64 -6.08 -26.53
N THR A 117 -21.81 -5.46 -26.44
CA THR A 117 -21.95 -4.05 -26.05
C THR A 117 -23.34 -3.84 -25.45
N ILE A 118 -23.48 -2.82 -24.61
CA ILE A 118 -24.80 -2.39 -24.13
C ILE A 118 -25.46 -1.61 -25.27
N SER A 119 -26.53 -2.18 -25.82
CA SER A 119 -27.40 -1.51 -26.78
C SER A 119 -28.71 -1.12 -26.10
N LEU A 120 -29.21 0.08 -26.39
CA LEU A 120 -30.41 0.64 -25.79
C LEU A 120 -31.42 1.04 -26.87
N ASP A 121 -32.69 0.78 -26.61
CA ASP A 121 -33.81 1.25 -27.41
C ASP A 121 -34.46 2.46 -26.71
N CYS A 122 -35.03 3.40 -27.49
CA CYS A 122 -35.63 4.62 -26.95
C CYS A 122 -36.93 4.34 -26.18
N ASP A 123 -37.23 5.17 -25.18
CA ASP A 123 -38.42 5.07 -24.32
C ASP A 123 -38.60 3.72 -23.58
N GLU A 124 -37.52 2.95 -23.39
CA GLU A 124 -37.55 1.69 -22.64
C GLU A 124 -36.98 1.83 -21.22
N ALA A 125 -37.52 1.01 -20.31
CA ALA A 125 -37.00 0.85 -18.96
C ALA A 125 -36.23 -0.47 -18.86
N TYR A 126 -34.94 -0.38 -18.52
CA TYR A 126 -34.12 -1.55 -18.25
C TYR A 126 -34.04 -1.77 -16.74
N THR A 127 -34.01 -3.04 -16.35
CA THR A 127 -33.92 -3.44 -14.95
C THR A 127 -32.78 -4.43 -14.74
N LEU A 128 -31.88 -4.10 -13.81
CA LEU A 128 -30.78 -4.95 -13.36
C LEU A 128 -31.05 -5.46 -11.95
N PHE A 129 -31.01 -6.77 -11.79
CA PHE A 129 -31.10 -7.45 -10.50
C PHE A 129 -29.71 -7.94 -10.11
N LEU A 130 -29.18 -7.41 -9.02
CA LEU A 130 -27.92 -7.85 -8.45
C LEU A 130 -28.21 -8.72 -7.22
N GLU A 131 -27.72 -9.95 -7.24
CA GLU A 131 -27.82 -10.88 -6.12
C GLU A 131 -26.41 -11.20 -5.62
N LEU A 132 -26.21 -10.97 -4.32
CA LEU A 132 -24.96 -11.17 -3.61
C LEU A 132 -25.06 -12.32 -2.63
N GLU A 133 -24.14 -13.27 -2.79
CA GLU A 133 -23.96 -14.41 -1.91
C GLU A 133 -22.58 -14.39 -1.25
N GLY A 134 -22.46 -15.10 -0.12
CA GLY A 134 -21.21 -15.22 0.63
C GLY A 134 -21.36 -14.73 2.06
N SER A 135 -20.46 -15.20 2.93
CA SER A 135 -20.49 -14.87 4.35
C SER A 135 -20.51 -13.36 4.63
N PRO A 136 -19.72 -12.50 3.94
CA PRO A 136 -19.74 -11.07 4.21
C PRO A 136 -21.14 -10.48 4.10
N ALA A 137 -21.87 -10.72 3.00
CA ALA A 137 -23.24 -10.23 2.84
C ALA A 137 -24.19 -10.84 3.88
N SER A 138 -24.04 -12.14 4.16
CA SER A 138 -24.94 -12.85 5.08
C SER A 138 -24.80 -12.44 6.55
N ARG A 139 -23.63 -11.94 6.96
CA ARG A 139 -23.41 -11.42 8.32
C ARG A 139 -24.14 -10.10 8.57
N PHE A 140 -24.19 -9.23 7.57
CA PHE A 140 -24.84 -7.93 7.69
C PHE A 140 -26.35 -8.01 7.47
N PHE A 141 -26.82 -8.88 6.57
CA PHE A 141 -28.22 -8.91 6.12
C PHE A 141 -28.96 -10.24 6.40
N GLY A 142 -28.30 -11.22 7.04
CA GLY A 142 -28.87 -12.50 7.43
C GLY A 142 -28.67 -13.61 6.38
N THR A 143 -29.31 -14.76 6.58
CA THR A 143 -29.10 -15.97 5.76
C THR A 143 -29.61 -15.91 4.33
N LYS A 144 -30.30 -14.84 3.92
CA LYS A 144 -30.78 -14.68 2.55
C LYS A 144 -29.76 -13.93 1.71
N PRO A 145 -29.62 -14.28 0.41
CA PRO A 145 -28.77 -13.50 -0.49
C PRO A 145 -29.28 -12.05 -0.53
N LEU A 146 -28.35 -11.11 -0.45
CA LEU A 146 -28.67 -9.70 -0.56
C LEU A 146 -29.01 -9.43 -2.01
N SER A 147 -30.24 -9.00 -2.27
CA SER A 147 -30.73 -8.72 -3.62
C SER A 147 -31.20 -7.27 -3.70
N GLU A 148 -30.75 -6.55 -4.71
CA GLU A 148 -31.21 -5.20 -5.02
C GLU A 148 -31.50 -5.05 -6.50
N THR A 149 -32.44 -4.16 -6.81
CA THR A 149 -32.97 -3.93 -8.15
C THR A 149 -32.73 -2.49 -8.57
N PHE A 150 -32.06 -2.31 -9.70
CA PHE A 150 -31.76 -1.01 -10.28
C PHE A 150 -32.55 -0.83 -11.56
N VAL A 151 -33.35 0.24 -11.63
CA VAL A 151 -34.19 0.56 -12.79
C VAL A 151 -33.71 1.87 -13.38
N GLN A 152 -33.48 1.88 -14.69
CA GLN A 152 -33.17 3.09 -15.45
C GLN A 152 -34.02 3.15 -16.70
N GLN A 153 -34.57 4.33 -16.98
CA GLN A 153 -35.35 4.60 -18.17
C GLN A 153 -34.50 5.43 -19.14
N THR A 154 -34.51 5.06 -20.41
CA THR A 154 -33.90 5.88 -21.47
C THR A 154 -34.68 7.16 -21.71
N GLU A 155 -34.02 8.22 -22.17
CA GLU A 155 -34.69 9.50 -22.48
C GLU A 155 -35.70 9.35 -23.62
N CYS A 156 -36.72 10.23 -23.65
CA CYS A 156 -37.66 10.30 -24.76
C CYS A 156 -36.93 10.78 -26.02
N CYS A 157 -36.85 9.92 -27.02
CA CYS A 157 -36.26 10.27 -28.30
C CYS A 157 -37.29 11.02 -29.15
N ASP A 158 -37.31 12.35 -29.10
CA ASP A 158 -38.25 13.17 -29.87
C ASP A 158 -37.77 13.32 -31.33
N CYS A 159 -38.18 12.40 -32.20
CA CYS A 159 -37.61 12.28 -33.55
C CYS A 159 -38.45 12.99 -34.61
N THR A 160 -37.97 14.12 -35.12
CA THR A 160 -38.36 14.65 -36.44
C THR A 160 -37.20 14.51 -37.42
N GLY A 161 -37.03 13.31 -38.01
CA GLY A 161 -36.28 13.15 -39.28
C GLY A 161 -34.86 12.55 -39.26
N GLY A 162 -34.48 11.71 -38.29
CA GLY A 162 -33.22 10.95 -38.30
C GLY A 162 -33.20 9.85 -37.24
N SER A 163 -32.30 8.85 -37.36
CA SER A 163 -32.17 7.74 -36.40
C SER A 163 -31.78 8.26 -35.01
N CYS A 164 -32.74 8.32 -34.10
CA CYS A 164 -32.46 8.68 -32.71
C CYS A 164 -31.94 7.46 -31.96
N THR A 165 -30.72 7.55 -31.46
CA THR A 165 -30.15 6.59 -30.51
C THR A 165 -30.03 7.26 -29.15
N PRO A 166 -30.46 6.61 -28.06
CA PRO A 166 -30.32 7.17 -26.72
C PRO A 166 -28.83 7.28 -26.35
N ASN A 167 -28.46 8.24 -25.50
CA ASN A 167 -27.09 8.39 -25.02
C ASN A 167 -26.72 7.23 -24.07
N VAL A 168 -26.02 6.23 -24.61
CA VAL A 168 -25.66 5.00 -23.88
C VAL A 168 -24.67 5.26 -22.75
N GLU A 169 -23.74 6.20 -22.92
CA GLU A 169 -22.75 6.55 -21.90
C GLU A 169 -23.40 7.14 -20.64
N LYS A 170 -24.25 8.16 -20.82
CA LYS A 170 -24.97 8.79 -19.72
C LYS A 170 -25.87 7.79 -18.98
N PHE A 171 -26.47 6.88 -19.73
CA PHE A 171 -27.30 5.81 -19.17
C PHE A 171 -26.46 4.82 -18.32
N VAL A 172 -25.31 4.40 -18.80
CA VAL A 172 -24.38 3.53 -18.05
C VAL A 172 -23.82 4.25 -16.82
N ASP A 173 -23.46 5.52 -16.93
CA ASP A 173 -22.97 6.34 -15.80
C ASP A 173 -24.04 6.47 -14.71
N ASN A 174 -25.31 6.63 -15.08
CA ASN A 174 -26.43 6.64 -14.14
C ASN A 174 -26.59 5.29 -13.40
N TYR A 175 -26.40 4.15 -14.08
CA TYR A 175 -26.41 2.84 -13.42
C TYR A 175 -25.26 2.67 -12.45
N ILE A 176 -24.04 3.04 -12.85
CA ILE A 176 -22.84 2.97 -12.01
C ILE A 176 -23.03 3.83 -10.76
N ASN A 177 -23.57 5.04 -10.92
CA ASN A 177 -23.86 5.94 -9.81
C ASN A 177 -24.91 5.35 -8.86
N GLN A 178 -25.98 4.72 -9.35
CA GLN A 178 -26.95 4.05 -8.49
C GLN A 178 -26.34 2.88 -7.71
N ILE A 179 -25.55 2.02 -8.36
CA ILE A 179 -24.92 0.86 -7.70
C ILE A 179 -23.91 1.31 -6.64
N ASN A 180 -23.07 2.29 -6.97
CA ASN A 180 -22.02 2.78 -6.06
C ASN A 180 -22.56 3.68 -4.94
N SER A 181 -23.77 4.24 -5.07
CA SER A 181 -24.42 5.03 -4.01
C SER A 181 -25.37 4.22 -3.13
N ASP A 182 -25.73 3.00 -3.53
CA ASP A 182 -26.63 2.15 -2.75
C ASP A 182 -25.97 1.74 -1.41
N PRO A 183 -26.59 2.05 -0.26
CA PRO A 183 -25.98 1.82 1.04
C PRO A 183 -25.85 0.33 1.41
N LYS A 184 -26.60 -0.56 0.74
CA LYS A 184 -26.54 -2.01 0.99
C LYS A 184 -25.56 -2.71 0.05
N ILE A 185 -25.45 -2.29 -1.21
CA ILE A 185 -24.61 -2.93 -2.23
C ILE A 185 -23.19 -2.34 -2.28
N SER A 186 -23.04 -1.01 -2.17
CA SER A 186 -21.74 -0.32 -2.30
C SER A 186 -20.64 -0.79 -1.33
N PRO A 187 -20.92 -1.31 -0.12
CA PRO A 187 -19.87 -1.89 0.72
C PRO A 187 -19.28 -3.19 0.15
N PHE A 188 -20.01 -3.88 -0.73
CA PHE A 188 -19.68 -5.22 -1.22
C PHE A 188 -19.33 -5.27 -2.71
N ILE A 189 -19.75 -4.28 -3.51
CA ILE A 189 -19.46 -4.21 -4.95
C ILE A 189 -19.01 -2.81 -5.32
N LYS A 190 -18.04 -2.72 -6.21
CA LYS A 190 -17.71 -1.51 -6.97
C LYS A 190 -18.06 -1.71 -8.45
N ALA A 191 -18.84 -0.80 -9.01
CA ALA A 191 -19.15 -0.76 -10.43
C ALA A 191 -18.24 0.23 -11.17
N GLU A 192 -17.71 -0.16 -12.33
CA GLU A 192 -16.83 0.65 -13.18
C GLU A 192 -17.26 0.54 -14.66
N LYS A 193 -17.06 1.61 -15.43
CA LYS A 193 -17.34 1.65 -16.87
C LYS A 193 -16.14 1.11 -17.65
N ILE A 194 -16.39 0.30 -18.67
CA ILE A 194 -15.40 -0.10 -19.67
C ILE A 194 -15.87 0.34 -21.06
N VAL A 195 -14.98 0.97 -21.83
CA VAL A 195 -15.28 1.50 -23.18
C VAL A 195 -14.18 1.12 -24.17
N LYS A 196 -14.57 0.93 -25.43
CA LYS A 196 -13.68 0.86 -26.60
C LYS A 196 -14.07 1.96 -27.57
N TYR A 197 -13.09 2.65 -28.14
CA TYR A 197 -13.28 3.70 -29.12
C TYR A 197 -12.92 3.20 -30.53
N THR A 198 -13.60 3.71 -31.56
CA THR A 198 -13.49 3.31 -32.98
C THR A 198 -12.07 3.43 -33.55
N THR A 199 -11.33 4.45 -33.13
CA THR A 199 -9.88 4.58 -33.33
C THR A 199 -9.21 4.83 -31.97
N PRO A 200 -8.16 4.08 -31.59
CA PRO A 200 -7.34 4.47 -30.45
C PRO A 200 -6.79 5.87 -30.75
N PRO A 201 -6.85 6.83 -29.81
CA PRO A 201 -6.35 8.18 -30.07
C PRO A 201 -4.92 8.09 -30.59
N SER A 202 -4.58 8.84 -31.64
CA SER A 202 -3.19 8.98 -32.06
C SER A 202 -2.43 9.56 -30.88
N THR A 203 -1.67 8.71 -30.19
CA THR A 203 -0.94 9.09 -28.99
C THR A 203 0.32 9.86 -29.38
N GLU A 204 0.15 11.09 -29.85
CA GLU A 204 1.24 12.04 -29.74
C GLU A 204 1.44 12.34 -28.25
N LYS A 205 2.66 12.08 -27.78
CA LYS A 205 3.03 12.16 -26.37
C LYS A 205 4.14 13.18 -26.23
N VAL A 206 3.97 14.11 -25.29
CA VAL A 206 5.04 15.01 -24.85
C VAL A 206 5.61 14.44 -23.55
N ASN A 207 6.90 14.12 -23.57
CA ASN A 207 7.60 13.52 -22.44
C ASN A 207 8.10 14.58 -21.45
N TYR A 208 8.09 14.21 -20.17
CA TYR A 208 8.51 15.03 -19.04
C TYR A 208 9.42 14.22 -18.10
N ASN A 209 10.42 14.90 -17.54
CA ASN A 209 11.32 14.38 -16.53
C ASN A 209 10.94 14.92 -15.14
N SER A 210 10.85 14.06 -14.13
CA SER A 210 10.65 14.50 -12.74
C SER A 210 11.95 14.47 -11.93
N TYR A 211 12.14 15.51 -11.13
CA TYR A 211 13.27 15.66 -10.22
C TYR A 211 12.79 15.92 -8.80
N THR A 212 13.52 15.40 -7.83
CA THR A 212 13.27 15.63 -6.41
C THR A 212 14.48 16.27 -5.73
N LEU A 213 14.22 17.20 -4.81
CA LEU A 213 15.19 17.87 -3.97
C LEU A 213 14.84 17.61 -2.50
N THR A 214 15.77 17.05 -1.74
CA THR A 214 15.59 16.85 -0.29
C THR A 214 16.53 17.76 0.48
N ILE A 215 15.97 18.65 1.30
CA ILE A 215 16.72 19.61 2.12
C ILE A 215 16.23 19.57 3.57
N ALA A 216 17.11 19.97 4.50
CA ALA A 216 16.74 20.16 5.90
C ALA A 216 16.13 21.57 6.07
N ASP A 217 14.86 21.65 6.45
CA ASP A 217 14.11 22.90 6.63
C ASP A 217 13.02 22.78 7.70
N GLU A 218 12.34 23.89 8.01
CA GLU A 218 11.24 23.90 8.97
C GLU A 218 9.92 23.43 8.36
N GLY A 219 9.91 23.15 7.05
CA GLY A 219 8.76 22.75 6.25
C GLY A 219 7.59 23.72 6.37
N GLY A 220 7.86 25.00 6.56
CA GLY A 220 6.87 26.07 6.51
C GLY A 220 6.40 26.37 5.09
N VAL A 221 5.44 27.27 4.95
CA VAL A 221 5.05 27.86 3.64
C VAL A 221 6.15 28.80 3.12
N GLU A 222 6.91 29.42 4.01
CA GLU A 222 8.04 30.29 3.67
C GLU A 222 9.19 29.49 3.06
N ASP A 223 9.47 28.27 3.54
CA ASP A 223 10.51 27.40 2.96
C ASP A 223 10.16 26.99 1.51
N LEU A 224 8.89 26.62 1.27
CA LEU A 224 8.41 26.34 -0.08
C LEU A 224 8.53 27.57 -0.98
N ALA A 225 8.16 28.75 -0.47
CA ALA A 225 8.27 30.00 -1.22
C ALA A 225 9.74 30.35 -1.54
N ASN A 226 10.69 30.10 -0.64
CA ASN A 226 12.13 30.32 -0.88
C ASN A 226 12.66 29.40 -1.99
N VAL A 227 12.23 28.15 -2.01
CA VAL A 227 12.58 27.23 -3.10
C VAL A 227 11.93 27.69 -4.41
N GLN A 228 10.65 28.04 -4.41
CA GLN A 228 9.93 28.51 -5.61
C GLN A 228 10.53 29.80 -6.19
N THR A 229 10.87 30.77 -5.34
CA THR A 229 11.48 32.06 -5.77
C THR A 229 12.90 31.89 -6.34
N THR A 230 13.57 30.79 -6.04
CA THR A 230 14.86 30.46 -6.67
C THR A 230 14.67 29.97 -8.11
N TYR A 231 13.52 29.36 -8.43
CA TYR A 231 13.19 28.79 -9.73
C TYR A 231 11.89 29.39 -10.29
N ASN A 232 11.87 30.72 -10.51
CA ASN A 232 10.68 31.50 -10.88
C ASN A 232 9.88 31.01 -12.11
N ASN A 233 10.46 30.17 -12.96
CA ASN A 233 9.84 29.68 -14.19
C ASN A 233 9.33 28.23 -14.09
N ILE A 234 9.42 27.61 -12.92
CA ILE A 234 9.08 26.20 -12.75
C ILE A 234 8.17 26.02 -11.54
N SER A 235 7.08 25.28 -11.72
CA SER A 235 6.17 24.93 -10.63
C SER A 235 6.79 23.86 -9.74
N ILE A 236 7.06 24.20 -8.48
CA ILE A 236 7.63 23.30 -7.48
C ILE A 236 6.60 23.04 -6.40
N GLU A 237 6.41 21.77 -6.07
CA GLU A 237 5.52 21.33 -5.00
C GLU A 237 6.31 20.55 -3.93
N ARG A 238 5.81 20.57 -2.68
CA ARG A 238 6.36 19.72 -1.62
C ARG A 238 5.58 18.42 -1.53
N VAL A 239 6.26 17.29 -1.72
CA VAL A 239 5.63 15.96 -1.81
C VAL A 239 5.72 15.15 -0.52
N LYS A 240 6.78 15.35 0.27
CA LYS A 240 6.99 14.59 1.51
C LYS A 240 7.68 15.44 2.57
N ARG A 241 7.36 15.18 3.84
CA ARG A 241 8.12 15.64 5.00
C ARG A 241 8.48 14.45 5.87
N ASP A 242 9.74 14.35 6.26
CA ASP A 242 10.29 13.28 7.10
C ASP A 242 11.15 13.91 8.20
N GLY A 243 10.55 14.18 9.35
CA GLY A 243 11.18 14.92 10.44
C GLY A 243 11.58 16.34 10.02
N ILE A 244 12.90 16.58 9.98
CA ILE A 244 13.53 17.85 9.59
C ILE A 244 13.79 17.97 8.08
N PHE A 245 13.51 16.94 7.30
CA PHE A 245 13.74 16.94 5.86
C PHE A 245 12.43 17.12 5.09
N SER A 246 12.41 18.09 4.19
CA SER A 246 11.35 18.25 3.19
C SER A 246 11.84 17.80 1.82
N THR A 247 11.01 17.06 1.10
CA THR A 247 11.24 16.66 -0.28
C THR A 247 10.33 17.46 -1.20
N TYR A 248 10.95 18.22 -2.09
CA TYR A 248 10.31 18.99 -3.15
C TYR A 248 10.37 18.23 -4.46
N LYS A 249 9.34 18.33 -5.29
CA LYS A 249 9.23 17.73 -6.61
C LYS A 249 9.02 18.80 -7.66
N VAL A 250 9.64 18.59 -8.80
CA VAL A 250 9.47 19.41 -9.99
C VAL A 250 9.36 18.49 -11.22
N ILE A 251 8.54 18.88 -12.18
CA ILE A 251 8.36 18.15 -13.45
C ILE A 251 8.64 19.15 -14.57
N ILE A 252 9.58 18.82 -15.45
CA ILE A 252 10.00 19.67 -16.58
C ILE A 252 9.96 18.88 -17.89
N PRO A 253 9.75 19.54 -19.05
CA PRO A 253 9.85 18.89 -20.36
C PRO A 253 11.16 18.12 -20.55
N GLU A 254 11.13 17.01 -21.30
CA GLU A 254 12.32 16.13 -21.45
C GLU A 254 13.53 16.85 -22.05
N ASN A 255 13.29 17.81 -22.95
CA ASN A 255 14.33 18.57 -23.64
C ASN A 255 14.89 19.76 -22.82
N ASP A 256 14.28 20.08 -21.68
CA ASP A 256 14.74 21.16 -20.82
C ASP A 256 15.94 20.73 -19.96
N ALA A 257 16.82 21.69 -19.67
CA ALA A 257 17.97 21.44 -18.83
C ALA A 257 17.53 21.12 -17.39
N ALA A 258 18.21 20.14 -16.78
CA ALA A 258 17.98 19.78 -15.38
C ALA A 258 18.15 21.02 -14.47
N PRO A 259 17.33 21.15 -13.40
CA PRO A 259 17.42 22.31 -12.51
C PRO A 259 18.81 22.37 -11.83
N SER A 260 19.35 23.59 -11.72
CA SER A 260 20.60 23.82 -10.98
C SER A 260 20.45 23.44 -9.50
N ALA A 261 21.55 23.13 -8.81
CA ALA A 261 21.50 22.81 -7.39
C ALA A 261 20.97 23.99 -6.55
N TYR A 262 20.17 23.69 -5.53
CA TYR A 262 19.66 24.68 -4.60
C TYR A 262 20.70 25.02 -3.54
N SER A 263 20.95 26.32 -3.33
CA SER A 263 21.89 26.80 -2.31
C SER A 263 21.13 27.28 -1.08
N ILE A 264 21.28 26.58 0.03
CA ILE A 264 20.72 26.97 1.33
C ILE A 264 21.53 28.16 1.87
N PRO A 265 20.90 29.31 2.18
CA PRO A 265 21.61 30.48 2.68
C PRO A 265 22.33 30.24 4.01
N SER A 266 23.52 30.84 4.17
CA SER A 266 24.19 30.91 5.46
C SER A 266 23.33 31.64 6.50
N ASN A 267 23.33 31.18 7.75
CA ASN A 267 22.44 31.61 8.85
C ASN A 267 21.01 31.04 8.83
N SER A 268 20.68 30.09 7.96
CA SER A 268 19.46 29.30 8.14
C SER A 268 19.47 28.59 9.50
N THR A 269 18.34 28.62 10.20
CA THR A 269 18.15 28.00 11.52
C THR A 269 17.09 26.91 11.45
N LEU A 270 17.28 25.83 12.20
CA LEU A 270 16.30 24.76 12.38
C LEU A 270 15.95 24.64 13.86
N LEU A 271 14.69 24.87 14.24
CA LEU A 271 14.24 24.61 15.61
C LEU A 271 14.17 23.11 15.94
N SER A 272 14.71 22.74 17.11
CA SER A 272 14.55 21.44 17.78
C SER A 272 14.83 20.20 16.92
N CYS A 273 16.08 19.71 16.96
CA CYS A 273 16.50 18.45 16.35
C CYS A 273 16.59 17.33 17.43
N PRO A 274 15.68 16.33 17.44
CA PRO A 274 15.66 15.29 18.47
C PRO A 274 16.90 14.37 18.48
N SER A 275 17.63 14.30 17.36
CA SER A 275 18.74 13.37 17.12
C SER A 275 20.10 14.06 16.95
N GLY A 276 20.22 15.34 17.32
CA GLY A 276 21.39 16.18 17.03
C GLY A 276 21.31 16.89 15.68
N CYS A 277 22.22 17.83 15.43
CA CYS A 277 22.18 18.65 14.21
C CYS A 277 22.59 17.86 12.96
N PRO A 278 21.92 18.08 11.81
CA PRO A 278 22.31 17.48 10.54
C PRO A 278 23.69 18.00 10.09
N SER A 279 24.34 17.25 9.19
CA SER A 279 25.67 17.60 8.70
C SER A 279 25.71 19.01 8.10
N GLY A 280 26.73 19.80 8.46
CA GLY A 280 26.88 21.21 8.10
C GLY A 280 26.26 22.19 9.09
N TYR A 281 25.36 21.75 9.98
CA TYR A 281 24.75 22.60 11.00
C TYR A 281 25.49 22.48 12.34
N THR A 282 25.63 23.61 13.03
CA THR A 282 26.22 23.70 14.37
C THR A 282 25.11 23.79 15.42
N PHE A 283 25.21 22.98 16.47
CA PHE A 283 24.25 23.00 17.58
C PHE A 283 24.43 24.25 18.43
N VAL A 284 23.32 24.96 18.67
CA VAL A 284 23.24 26.04 19.65
C VAL A 284 22.39 25.56 20.82
N PRO A 285 22.96 25.44 22.03
CA PRO A 285 22.24 24.93 23.19
C PRO A 285 21.13 25.88 23.62
N LYS A 286 20.22 25.33 24.42
CA LYS A 286 19.14 26.07 25.06
C LYS A 286 19.74 27.08 26.04
N MET A 287 19.49 28.38 25.88
CA MET A 287 20.03 29.42 26.77
C MET A 287 18.95 30.14 27.57
N ASP A 288 19.24 30.44 28.83
CA ASP A 288 18.45 31.33 29.70
C ASP A 288 18.98 32.77 29.60
N LYS A 289 18.06 33.73 29.42
CA LYS A 289 18.39 35.16 29.35
C LYS A 289 18.04 35.85 30.67
N PHE A 290 19.03 36.53 31.25
CA PHE A 290 18.88 37.34 32.46
C PHE A 290 19.16 38.80 32.14
N LYS A 291 18.30 39.69 32.64
CA LYS A 291 18.56 41.13 32.66
C LYS A 291 19.21 41.49 33.99
N VAL A 292 20.38 42.10 33.93
CA VAL A 292 21.18 42.54 35.09
C VAL A 292 21.24 44.05 35.09
N GLU A 293 20.81 44.68 36.18
CA GLU A 293 20.84 46.14 36.37
C GLU A 293 21.78 46.49 37.52
N THR A 294 22.92 47.10 37.21
CA THR A 294 23.93 47.53 38.18
C THR A 294 23.76 49.01 38.50
N ASN A 295 24.02 49.42 39.74
CA ASN A 295 24.00 50.84 40.14
C ASN A 295 25.36 51.53 39.89
N GLN A 296 26.07 51.09 38.84
CA GLN A 296 27.39 51.59 38.49
C GLN A 296 27.37 52.16 37.07
N ASN A 297 28.20 53.16 36.81
CA ASN A 297 28.29 53.88 35.53
C ASN A 297 29.52 53.49 34.70
N THR A 298 30.13 52.33 35.03
CA THR A 298 31.25 51.75 34.28
C THR A 298 30.80 50.50 33.56
N ASP A 299 31.34 50.25 32.36
CA ASP A 299 31.05 49.05 31.59
C ASP A 299 31.67 47.83 32.28
N LYS A 300 30.80 46.92 32.72
CA LYS A 300 31.12 45.68 33.43
C LYS A 300 30.93 44.44 32.57
N SER A 301 30.80 44.60 31.25
CA SER A 301 30.57 43.48 30.33
C SER A 301 31.64 42.38 30.45
N ASN A 302 32.92 42.75 30.55
CA ASN A 302 34.01 41.78 30.70
C ASN A 302 34.05 41.12 32.08
N ASP A 303 33.64 41.85 33.11
CA ASP A 303 33.61 41.32 34.48
C ASP A 303 32.45 40.31 34.62
N LEU A 304 31.28 40.64 34.06
CA LEU A 304 30.12 39.73 33.98
C LEU A 304 30.38 38.51 33.09
N LEU A 305 31.18 38.65 32.01
CA LEU A 305 31.65 37.53 31.19
C LEU A 305 32.63 36.61 31.94
N GLY A 306 33.27 37.10 33.00
CA GLY A 306 34.22 36.33 33.80
C GLY A 306 33.57 35.37 34.79
N ILE A 307 32.24 35.45 34.99
CA ILE A 307 31.49 34.58 35.89
C ILE A 307 31.35 33.19 35.26
N GLU A 308 31.66 32.15 36.03
CA GLU A 308 31.55 30.75 35.59
C GLU A 308 30.09 30.44 35.18
N GLY A 309 29.90 29.85 34.00
CA GLY A 309 28.55 29.58 33.46
C GLY A 309 27.92 30.72 32.63
N VAL A 310 28.53 31.91 32.59
CA VAL A 310 28.11 32.99 31.66
C VAL A 310 28.76 32.79 30.29
N LEU A 311 27.93 32.71 29.25
CA LEU A 311 28.38 32.44 27.87
C LEU A 311 28.49 33.70 27.01
N LYS A 312 27.65 34.70 27.29
CA LYS A 312 27.62 35.97 26.53
C LYS A 312 27.02 37.08 27.39
N VAL A 313 27.52 38.30 27.22
CA VAL A 313 26.97 39.51 27.84
C VAL A 313 26.78 40.58 26.77
N GLU A 314 25.63 41.24 26.77
CA GLU A 314 25.32 42.37 25.91
C GLU A 314 24.98 43.59 26.77
N LEU A 315 25.76 44.67 26.64
CA LEU A 315 25.44 45.95 27.25
C LEU A 315 24.22 46.55 26.55
N LEU A 316 23.11 46.67 27.27
CA LEU A 316 21.87 47.24 26.75
C LEU A 316 21.85 48.77 26.91
N THR A 317 22.29 49.28 28.06
CA THR A 317 22.34 50.72 28.34
C THR A 317 23.46 51.01 29.34
N LEU A 318 24.31 51.99 29.03
CA LEU A 318 25.27 52.59 29.97
C LEU A 318 24.70 53.92 30.46
N GLY A 319 24.12 53.92 31.65
CA GLY A 319 23.53 55.12 32.26
C GLY A 319 24.50 55.83 33.19
N VAL A 320 24.14 57.07 33.55
CA VAL A 320 24.95 57.94 34.41
C VAL A 320 25.00 57.44 35.86
N ASP A 321 23.93 56.76 36.29
CA ASP A 321 23.74 56.20 37.64
C ASP A 321 23.38 54.70 37.66
N GLN A 322 23.02 54.12 36.51
CA GLN A 322 22.62 52.70 36.40
C GLN A 322 22.97 52.13 35.03
N SER A 323 23.51 50.92 34.97
CA SER A 323 23.82 50.22 33.72
C SER A 323 23.04 48.91 33.62
N SER A 324 22.53 48.59 32.44
CA SER A 324 21.74 47.38 32.20
C SER A 324 22.40 46.47 31.17
N TYR A 325 22.44 45.17 31.46
CA TYR A 325 23.05 44.13 30.66
C TYR A 325 22.06 42.99 30.41
N ILE A 326 22.23 42.29 29.29
CA ILE A 326 21.60 40.99 29.03
C ILE A 326 22.69 39.93 29.11
N VAL A 327 22.53 39.00 30.05
CA VAL A 327 23.46 37.90 30.31
C VAL A 327 22.82 36.60 29.83
N TYR A 328 23.59 35.80 29.11
CA TYR A 328 23.17 34.51 28.56
C TYR A 328 23.92 33.38 29.26
N THR A 329 23.18 32.39 29.74
CA THR A 329 23.75 31.16 30.36
C THR A 329 23.15 29.94 29.67
N GLU A 330 23.82 28.80 29.75
CA GLU A 330 23.20 27.53 29.32
C GLU A 330 22.04 27.17 30.27
N SER A 331 20.94 26.68 29.71
CA SER A 331 19.71 26.45 30.47
C SER A 331 19.85 25.21 31.34
N GLY A 332 19.76 25.41 32.66
CA GLY A 332 19.92 24.34 33.67
C GLY A 332 21.30 24.31 34.34
N ASP A 333 22.28 25.07 33.85
CA ASP A 333 23.62 25.16 34.46
C ASP A 333 23.67 26.11 35.66
N MET A 334 22.82 27.15 35.68
CA MET A 334 22.66 28.04 36.82
C MET A 334 21.19 28.35 37.06
N SER A 335 20.74 28.25 38.29
CA SER A 335 19.44 28.74 38.71
C SER A 335 19.44 30.27 38.83
N LEU A 336 18.25 30.89 38.73
CA LEU A 336 18.11 32.33 38.99
C LEU A 336 18.70 32.73 40.36
N ALA A 337 18.66 31.85 41.36
CA ALA A 337 19.22 32.13 42.67
C ALA A 337 20.76 32.20 42.66
N GLU A 338 21.42 31.25 42.01
CA GLU A 338 22.90 31.18 41.96
C GLU A 338 23.49 32.36 41.18
N ILE A 339 22.96 32.65 39.99
CA ILE A 339 23.44 33.79 39.20
C ILE A 339 23.15 35.13 39.90
N THR A 340 22.04 35.21 40.64
CA THR A 340 21.69 36.41 41.39
C THR A 340 22.65 36.60 42.56
N ASP A 341 22.99 35.54 43.28
CA ASP A 341 23.94 35.61 44.40
C ASP A 341 25.35 35.99 43.93
N ASP A 342 25.87 35.38 42.85
CA ASP A 342 27.20 35.69 42.33
C ASP A 342 27.29 37.14 41.81
N ILE A 343 26.28 37.59 41.06
CA ILE A 343 26.25 38.95 40.51
C ILE A 343 25.96 40.00 41.61
N LEU A 344 25.11 39.70 42.59
CA LEU A 344 24.84 40.60 43.72
C LEU A 344 26.08 40.80 44.58
N ASN A 345 26.81 39.73 44.86
CA ASN A 345 28.01 39.77 45.70
C ASN A 345 29.13 40.61 45.05
N GLU A 346 29.22 40.60 43.73
CA GLU A 346 30.32 41.28 43.02
C GLU A 346 29.95 42.69 42.53
N PHE A 347 28.68 42.94 42.17
CA PHE A 347 28.28 44.20 41.51
C PHE A 347 27.10 44.96 42.15
N ALA A 348 26.47 44.42 43.21
CA ALA A 348 25.27 44.98 43.84
C ALA A 348 24.16 45.33 42.80
N ALA A 349 23.74 44.32 42.03
CA ALA A 349 22.87 44.45 40.88
C ALA A 349 21.53 43.70 41.04
N ASN A 350 20.47 44.17 40.39
CA ASN A 350 19.21 43.44 40.31
C ASN A 350 19.21 42.50 39.10
N VAL A 351 18.94 41.22 39.31
CA VAL A 351 18.87 40.21 38.25
C VAL A 351 17.43 39.76 38.06
N THR A 352 16.96 39.76 36.81
CA THR A 352 15.62 39.30 36.44
C THR A 352 15.69 38.33 35.26
N GLN A 353 15.07 37.16 35.37
CA GLN A 353 14.97 36.23 34.24
C GLN A 353 13.94 36.77 33.24
N LEU A 354 14.32 36.84 31.96
CA LEU A 354 13.44 37.33 30.90
C LEU A 354 12.71 36.18 30.22
N GLU A 355 13.47 35.33 29.53
CA GLU A 355 12.95 34.26 28.71
C GLU A 355 13.99 33.16 28.54
N THR A 356 13.52 31.96 28.22
CA THR A 356 14.35 30.82 27.87
C THR A 356 14.26 30.59 26.37
N THR A 357 15.40 30.59 25.68
CA THR A 357 15.46 30.27 24.24
C THR A 357 15.41 28.76 24.03
N SER A 358 14.82 28.32 22.93
CA SER A 358 14.85 26.90 22.55
C SER A 358 16.18 26.55 21.88
N ALA A 359 16.64 25.30 22.02
CA ALA A 359 17.81 24.82 21.28
C ALA A 359 17.51 24.77 19.77
N TYR A 360 18.49 25.15 18.95
CA TYR A 360 18.36 25.17 17.49
C TYR A 360 19.69 24.82 16.81
N CYS A 361 19.61 24.44 15.56
CA CYS A 361 20.78 24.17 14.72
C CYS A 361 20.99 25.34 13.76
N LYS A 362 22.21 25.88 13.68
CA LYS A 362 22.55 27.02 12.82
C LYS A 362 23.53 26.60 11.72
N LEU A 363 23.23 26.98 10.49
CA LEU A 363 24.14 26.80 9.36
C LEU A 363 25.14 27.97 9.29
N THR A 364 26.44 27.68 9.39
CA THR A 364 27.51 28.70 9.38
C THR A 364 28.11 28.94 7.99
N SER A 365 27.94 28.00 7.06
CA SER A 365 28.39 28.11 5.67
C SER A 365 27.30 27.59 4.72
N PRO A 366 27.10 28.20 3.55
CA PRO A 366 26.04 27.80 2.64
C PRO A 366 26.22 26.34 2.18
N LEU A 367 25.12 25.59 2.15
CA LEU A 367 25.09 24.19 1.74
C LEU A 367 24.38 24.08 0.39
N SER A 368 24.93 23.28 -0.52
CA SER A 368 24.31 23.03 -1.83
C SER A 368 23.67 21.64 -1.86
N ALA A 369 22.43 21.56 -2.34
CA ALA A 369 21.65 20.34 -2.49
C ALA A 369 21.24 20.16 -3.96
N ALA A 370 21.54 19.00 -4.53
CA ALA A 370 21.28 18.70 -5.93
C ALA A 370 19.88 18.09 -6.15
N TRP A 371 19.29 18.38 -7.30
CA TRP A 371 18.09 17.72 -7.79
C TRP A 371 18.43 16.32 -8.32
N VAL A 372 17.65 15.32 -7.93
CA VAL A 372 17.83 13.92 -8.32
C VAL A 372 16.69 13.51 -9.25
N ARG A 373 17.00 12.95 -10.44
CA ARG A 373 16.00 12.42 -11.37
C ARG A 373 15.33 11.18 -10.77
N THR A 374 14.01 11.09 -10.89
CA THR A 374 13.23 10.00 -10.29
C THR A 374 12.46 9.20 -11.31
N GLU A 375 11.32 9.73 -11.79
CA GLU A 375 10.41 9.04 -12.70
C GLU A 375 10.17 9.87 -13.98
N ASP A 376 9.81 9.17 -15.05
CA ASP A 376 9.46 9.77 -16.32
C ASP A 376 7.93 9.81 -16.48
N TYR A 377 7.42 10.92 -16.98
CA TYR A 377 6.00 11.19 -17.19
C TYR A 377 5.75 11.55 -18.65
N TYR A 378 4.50 11.41 -19.10
CA TYR A 378 4.05 11.95 -20.38
C TYR A 378 2.71 12.65 -20.23
N LYS A 379 2.46 13.60 -21.12
CA LYS A 379 1.13 14.16 -21.39
C LYS A 379 0.69 13.73 -22.78
N GLU A 380 -0.60 13.45 -22.93
CA GLU A 380 -1.20 13.14 -24.22
C GLU A 380 -1.66 14.43 -24.91
N VAL A 381 -1.54 14.47 -26.23
CA VAL A 381 -1.97 15.59 -27.08
C VAL A 381 -3.27 15.22 -27.78
N ARG A 382 -4.21 16.17 -27.83
CA ARG A 382 -5.41 16.10 -28.68
C ARG A 382 -5.56 17.38 -29.50
N THR A 383 -6.02 17.26 -30.73
CA THR A 383 -6.30 18.41 -31.61
C THR A 383 -7.78 18.82 -31.49
N LEU A 384 -8.03 20.12 -31.43
CA LEU A 384 -9.36 20.72 -31.36
C LEU A 384 -9.52 21.77 -32.47
N CYS A 385 -10.76 21.96 -32.92
CA CYS A 385 -11.13 22.96 -33.91
C CYS A 385 -12.14 23.98 -33.38
N LEU A 386 -12.07 25.20 -33.92
CA LEU A 386 -12.99 26.30 -33.64
C LEU A 386 -13.32 27.04 -34.93
N THR A 387 -14.60 27.15 -35.26
CA THR A 387 -15.07 27.93 -36.40
C THR A 387 -15.59 29.30 -35.93
N LEU A 388 -15.06 30.38 -36.50
CA LEU A 388 -15.48 31.75 -36.21
C LEU A 388 -15.97 32.45 -37.49
N GLY A 389 -17.00 33.28 -37.35
CA GLY A 389 -17.50 34.12 -38.44
C GLY A 389 -16.79 35.48 -38.51
N ASP A 390 -16.49 35.96 -39.71
CA ASP A 390 -15.86 37.27 -39.89
C ASP A 390 -16.86 38.42 -39.76
N SER A 391 -16.45 39.52 -39.14
CA SER A 391 -17.27 40.74 -39.01
C SER A 391 -17.40 41.52 -40.34
N ALA A 392 -16.46 41.31 -41.27
CA ALA A 392 -16.54 41.72 -42.67
C ALA A 392 -15.75 40.70 -43.52
N CYS A 393 -16.43 40.01 -44.45
CA CYS A 393 -15.78 39.00 -45.30
C CYS A 393 -14.62 39.64 -46.10
N GLY A 394 -13.36 39.25 -45.86
CA GLY A 394 -12.21 39.62 -46.71
C GLY A 394 -10.89 40.11 -46.06
N SER A 395 -10.65 39.99 -44.75
CA SER A 395 -9.30 40.24 -44.19
C SER A 395 -9.05 39.49 -42.86
N ASN A 396 -8.16 38.50 -42.90
CA ASN A 396 -8.17 37.35 -41.97
C ASN A 396 -6.97 37.28 -41.00
N SER A 397 -6.09 38.28 -40.97
CA SER A 397 -4.88 38.27 -40.14
C SER A 397 -5.07 38.79 -38.70
N GLU A 398 -6.12 39.56 -38.43
CA GLU A 398 -6.33 40.20 -37.11
C GLU A 398 -6.94 39.23 -36.08
N GLN A 399 -7.86 38.35 -36.50
CA GLN A 399 -8.50 37.40 -35.59
C GLN A 399 -7.56 36.32 -35.07
N LEU A 400 -6.65 35.81 -35.91
CA LEU A 400 -5.62 34.86 -35.46
C LEU A 400 -4.70 35.49 -34.42
N LEU A 401 -4.33 36.76 -34.58
CA LEU A 401 -3.51 37.49 -33.61
C LEU A 401 -4.24 37.71 -32.28
N GLU A 402 -5.53 38.04 -32.30
CA GLU A 402 -6.35 38.13 -31.07
C GLU A 402 -6.47 36.77 -30.36
N LEU A 403 -6.58 35.70 -31.13
CA LEU A 403 -6.71 34.35 -30.60
C LEU A 403 -5.39 33.84 -30.01
N LEU A 404 -4.27 34.13 -30.68
CA LEU A 404 -2.92 33.92 -30.14
C LEU A 404 -2.69 34.71 -28.84
N ASP A 405 -3.11 35.98 -28.78
CA ASP A 405 -2.99 36.80 -27.57
C ASP A 405 -3.83 36.25 -26.42
N PHE A 406 -5.08 35.86 -26.68
CA PHE A 406 -6.01 35.33 -25.67
C PHE A 406 -5.52 34.02 -25.04
N TYR A 407 -4.93 33.13 -25.83
CA TYR A 407 -4.45 31.82 -25.35
C TYR A 407 -2.96 31.77 -25.02
N SER A 408 -2.21 32.86 -25.23
CA SER A 408 -0.76 32.95 -24.98
C SER A 408 -0.31 32.53 -23.57
N SER A 409 -1.18 32.71 -22.57
CA SER A 409 -0.90 32.41 -21.17
C SER A 409 -1.48 31.08 -20.69
N ASN A 410 -2.09 30.29 -21.59
CA ASN A 410 -2.73 29.03 -21.21
C ASN A 410 -1.71 27.87 -21.22
N PRO A 411 -1.42 27.23 -20.06
CA PRO A 411 -0.43 26.16 -19.97
C PRO A 411 -0.88 24.83 -20.60
N ASP A 412 -2.17 24.69 -20.95
CA ASP A 412 -2.73 23.46 -21.50
C ASP A 412 -2.66 23.40 -23.04
N ILE A 413 -2.16 24.44 -23.70
CA ILE A 413 -2.00 24.50 -25.16
C ILE A 413 -0.54 24.24 -25.53
N VAL A 414 -0.30 23.42 -26.55
CA VAL A 414 1.04 23.22 -27.11
C VAL A 414 1.50 24.52 -27.76
N GLY A 415 2.67 25.03 -27.37
CA GLY A 415 3.22 26.28 -27.91
C GLY A 415 3.30 26.25 -29.44
N ASP A 416 2.90 27.36 -30.07
CA ASP A 416 2.86 27.55 -31.53
C ASP A 416 1.92 26.59 -32.31
N SER A 417 1.07 25.79 -31.64
CA SER A 417 0.12 24.88 -32.31
C SER A 417 -1.12 25.58 -32.87
N LEU A 418 -1.39 26.80 -32.43
CA LEU A 418 -2.58 27.53 -32.82
C LEU A 418 -2.43 28.11 -34.23
N ALA A 419 -3.21 27.58 -35.19
CA ALA A 419 -3.09 27.94 -36.58
C ALA A 419 -4.46 28.12 -37.26
N LEU A 420 -4.46 28.88 -38.36
CA LEU A 420 -5.57 28.89 -39.31
C LEU A 420 -5.56 27.56 -40.08
N ASP A 421 -6.66 26.85 -40.00
CA ASP A 421 -6.86 25.54 -40.66
C ASP A 421 -7.45 25.73 -42.07
N GLU A 422 -8.62 26.38 -42.14
CA GLU A 422 -9.28 26.71 -43.39
C GLU A 422 -9.67 28.20 -43.47
N ASP A 423 -9.34 28.83 -44.60
CA ASP A 423 -9.74 30.18 -44.96
C ASP A 423 -11.01 30.15 -45.81
N GLY A 424 -12.16 30.36 -45.18
CA GLY A 424 -13.47 30.35 -45.83
C GLY A 424 -13.92 31.76 -46.23
N ALA A 425 -14.87 31.84 -47.17
CA ALA A 425 -15.30 33.12 -47.74
C ALA A 425 -15.91 34.12 -46.74
N CYS A 426 -16.44 33.66 -45.59
CA CYS A 426 -17.03 34.49 -44.53
C CYS A 426 -16.92 33.87 -43.11
N ALA A 427 -16.24 32.73 -42.98
CA ALA A 427 -16.01 32.04 -41.71
C ALA A 427 -14.72 31.23 -41.83
N ASN A 428 -13.91 31.23 -40.78
CA ASN A 428 -12.59 30.62 -40.73
C ASN A 428 -12.57 29.51 -39.68
N SER A 429 -11.86 28.42 -39.98
CA SER A 429 -11.58 27.34 -39.03
C SER A 429 -10.18 27.52 -38.46
N TYR A 430 -10.05 27.34 -37.14
CA TYR A 430 -8.79 27.38 -36.41
C TYR A 430 -8.56 26.04 -35.73
N VAL A 431 -7.31 25.58 -35.70
CA VAL A 431 -6.88 24.36 -35.00
C VAL A 431 -5.98 24.71 -33.82
N VAL A 432 -6.03 23.87 -32.78
CA VAL A 432 -5.13 23.95 -31.63
C VAL A 432 -4.85 22.57 -31.06
N ASP A 433 -3.62 22.34 -30.63
CA ASP A 433 -3.25 21.13 -29.90
C ASP A 433 -3.30 21.39 -28.39
N GLN A 434 -4.07 20.56 -27.68
CA GLN A 434 -4.24 20.62 -26.24
C GLN A 434 -3.55 19.44 -25.55
N LEU A 435 -2.81 19.76 -24.49
CA LEU A 435 -2.19 18.79 -23.58
C LEU A 435 -3.17 18.29 -22.52
N SER A 436 -3.00 17.04 -22.09
CA SER A 436 -3.70 16.51 -20.93
C SER A 436 -3.36 17.30 -19.66
N LYS A 437 -4.33 17.41 -18.75
CA LYS A 437 -4.16 18.07 -17.46
C LYS A 437 -3.17 17.32 -16.59
N ASP A 438 -3.35 16.01 -16.49
CA ASP A 438 -2.59 15.13 -15.59
C ASP A 438 -1.28 14.65 -16.24
N TYR A 439 -0.24 14.49 -15.42
CA TYR A 439 1.01 13.85 -15.81
C TYR A 439 0.88 12.33 -15.62
N LEU A 440 0.96 11.57 -16.70
CA LEU A 440 0.78 10.13 -16.68
C LEU A 440 2.14 9.42 -16.53
N PRO A 441 2.32 8.53 -15.54
CA PRO A 441 3.59 7.83 -15.36
C PRO A 441 3.82 6.80 -16.48
N VAL A 442 5.06 6.69 -16.96
CA VAL A 442 5.44 5.71 -18.00
C VAL A 442 5.45 4.26 -17.47
N SER A 443 5.66 4.07 -16.16
CA SER A 443 5.91 2.77 -15.54
C SER A 443 4.67 2.05 -14.95
N SER A 444 3.46 2.57 -15.15
CA SER A 444 2.26 1.97 -14.55
C SER A 444 1.71 0.78 -15.34
N CYS A 445 1.45 -0.33 -14.67
CA CYS A 445 0.77 -1.51 -15.24
C CYS A 445 -0.74 -1.32 -15.47
N THR A 446 -1.27 -0.14 -15.18
CA THR A 446 -2.66 0.27 -15.43
C THR A 446 -2.73 1.15 -16.67
N LEU A 447 -3.75 0.95 -17.51
CA LEU A 447 -4.10 1.91 -18.56
C LEU A 447 -4.51 3.21 -17.87
N ASN A 448 -3.65 4.23 -17.94
CA ASN A 448 -3.99 5.55 -17.41
C ASN A 448 -4.85 6.27 -18.45
N VAL A 449 -5.92 6.92 -18.01
CA VAL A 449 -6.82 7.69 -18.88
C VAL A 449 -6.44 9.16 -18.74
N ALA A 450 -6.15 9.83 -19.85
CA ALA A 450 -5.87 11.26 -19.88
C ALA A 450 -7.15 12.08 -19.62
N ASN A 451 -7.10 12.98 -18.64
CA ASN A 451 -8.12 14.00 -18.45
C ASN A 451 -7.70 15.30 -19.12
N TYR A 452 -8.64 15.98 -19.80
CA TYR A 452 -8.41 17.26 -20.46
C TYR A 452 -9.24 18.37 -19.82
N SER A 453 -8.70 19.58 -19.75
CA SER A 453 -9.44 20.77 -19.31
C SER A 453 -10.37 21.28 -20.41
N GLU A 454 -11.44 21.98 -20.03
CA GLU A 454 -12.24 22.74 -20.99
C GLU A 454 -11.50 24.04 -21.32
N LEU A 455 -11.21 24.28 -22.60
CA LEU A 455 -10.63 25.55 -23.04
C LEU A 455 -11.66 26.67 -22.89
N ALA A 456 -11.22 27.82 -22.36
CA ALA A 456 -12.10 28.98 -22.16
C ALA A 456 -12.75 29.39 -23.50
N PRO A 457 -14.05 29.70 -23.55
CA PRO A 457 -14.73 30.05 -24.79
C PRO A 457 -14.22 31.39 -25.33
N PHE A 458 -13.86 31.44 -26.61
CA PHE A 458 -13.44 32.66 -27.29
C PHE A 458 -14.65 33.33 -27.95
N LYS A 459 -14.95 34.57 -27.58
CA LYS A 459 -16.11 35.33 -28.08
C LYS A 459 -17.45 34.57 -28.01
N GLY A 460 -17.60 33.68 -27.02
CA GLY A 460 -18.81 32.86 -26.81
C GLY A 460 -18.86 31.54 -27.62
N HIS A 461 -17.81 31.23 -28.38
CA HIS A 461 -17.66 29.96 -29.10
C HIS A 461 -16.72 29.00 -28.34
N THR A 462 -17.08 27.72 -28.30
CA THR A 462 -16.33 26.66 -27.63
C THR A 462 -15.57 25.80 -28.64
N TRP A 463 -14.39 25.32 -28.25
CA TRP A 463 -13.62 24.36 -29.02
C TRP A 463 -14.32 23.01 -29.08
N GLY A 464 -14.28 22.37 -30.26
CA GLY A 464 -14.87 21.05 -30.50
C GLY A 464 -13.94 20.16 -31.31
N ALA A 465 -14.40 18.95 -31.64
CA ALA A 465 -13.69 18.07 -32.57
C ALA A 465 -13.70 18.67 -34.00
N CYS A 466 -12.62 18.45 -34.76
CA CYS A 466 -12.47 18.91 -36.14
C CYS A 466 -13.40 18.16 -37.11
N CYS A 467 -13.91 18.85 -38.13
CA CYS A 467 -14.93 18.34 -39.05
C CYS A 467 -14.38 17.76 -40.37
N GLU A 468 -13.07 17.76 -40.58
CA GLU A 468 -12.44 17.23 -41.80
C GLU A 468 -12.06 15.74 -41.61
N GLY A 469 -12.83 14.85 -42.24
CA GLY A 469 -12.27 13.78 -43.08
C GLY A 469 -11.57 12.56 -42.47
N ASP A 470 -11.44 12.41 -41.16
CA ASP A 470 -11.12 11.12 -40.51
C ASP A 470 -12.13 10.86 -39.40
N GLU A 471 -12.58 9.60 -39.29
CA GLU A 471 -13.58 9.09 -38.35
C GLU A 471 -13.57 9.87 -37.04
N THR A 472 -14.71 10.44 -36.63
CA THR A 472 -14.85 11.20 -35.38
C THR A 472 -14.16 10.45 -34.24
N PRO A 473 -12.97 10.89 -33.79
CA PRO A 473 -12.29 10.22 -32.71
C PRO A 473 -13.14 10.40 -31.47
N ASN A 474 -13.25 9.36 -30.65
CA ASN A 474 -13.98 9.32 -29.37
C ASN A 474 -15.47 8.95 -29.40
N GLU A 475 -16.03 8.43 -30.49
CA GLU A 475 -17.30 7.71 -30.34
C GLU A 475 -17.06 6.35 -29.65
N VAL A 476 -17.80 6.10 -28.57
CA VAL A 476 -17.77 4.81 -27.87
C VAL A 476 -18.40 3.75 -28.78
N GLU A 477 -17.54 2.91 -29.36
CA GLU A 477 -17.92 1.76 -30.18
C GLU A 477 -18.59 0.68 -29.31
N ASN A 478 -17.94 0.38 -28.18
CA ASN A 478 -18.41 -0.65 -27.25
C ASN A 478 -18.39 -0.13 -25.82
N ILE A 479 -19.44 -0.44 -25.06
CA ILE A 479 -19.57 -0.06 -23.66
C ILE A 479 -20.06 -1.22 -22.79
N GLY A 480 -19.54 -1.28 -21.57
CA GLY A 480 -19.90 -2.27 -20.58
C GLY A 480 -19.74 -1.77 -19.14
N ILE A 481 -20.26 -2.56 -18.20
CA ILE A 481 -20.16 -2.33 -16.76
C ILE A 481 -19.41 -3.51 -16.14
N ILE A 482 -18.33 -3.23 -15.40
CA ILE A 482 -17.61 -4.23 -14.61
C ILE A 482 -18.02 -4.09 -13.15
N LEU A 483 -18.50 -5.18 -12.57
CA LEU A 483 -18.78 -5.32 -11.14
C LEU A 483 -17.64 -6.08 -10.48
N THR A 484 -16.98 -5.44 -9.51
CA THR A 484 -15.90 -6.03 -8.73
C THR A 484 -16.35 -6.24 -7.29
N GLY A 485 -16.28 -7.48 -6.81
CA GLY A 485 -16.61 -7.82 -5.42
C GLY A 485 -15.55 -7.31 -4.44
N ALA A 486 -15.99 -6.65 -3.38
CA ALA A 486 -15.12 -6.15 -2.32
C ALA A 486 -14.57 -7.30 -1.47
N TYR A 487 -13.33 -7.12 -1.02
CA TYR A 487 -12.71 -7.98 -0.03
C TYR A 487 -12.94 -7.37 1.35
N ILE A 488 -13.83 -7.98 2.14
CA ILE A 488 -14.11 -7.51 3.50
C ILE A 488 -13.38 -8.44 4.46
N ASP A 489 -12.19 -8.03 4.91
CA ASP A 489 -11.49 -8.70 6.00
C ASP A 489 -12.10 -8.25 7.34
N THR A 490 -12.34 -9.18 8.24
CA THR A 490 -12.55 -8.85 9.65
C THR A 490 -11.22 -8.39 10.25
N GLN A 491 -11.00 -7.08 10.24
CA GLN A 491 -9.86 -6.47 10.91
C GLN A 491 -10.14 -6.38 12.41
N PHE A 492 -9.79 -7.43 13.15
CA PHE A 492 -9.57 -7.32 14.59
C PHE A 492 -8.19 -6.71 14.85
N GLY A 493 -8.11 -5.80 15.83
CA GLY A 493 -6.83 -5.23 16.27
C GLY A 493 -5.94 -6.29 16.92
N ASP A 494 -4.63 -6.03 16.95
CA ASP A 494 -3.64 -7.01 17.46
C ASP A 494 -3.87 -7.42 18.91
N CYS A 495 -4.40 -6.53 19.74
CA CYS A 495 -4.67 -6.79 21.17
C CYS A 495 -5.97 -7.57 21.43
N SER A 496 -6.85 -7.70 20.43
CA SER A 496 -8.15 -8.36 20.59
C SER A 496 -8.20 -9.76 20.00
N PHE A 497 -7.13 -10.21 19.31
CA PHE A 497 -7.12 -11.49 18.61
C PHE A 497 -7.12 -12.68 19.58
N LYS A 498 -8.18 -13.47 19.54
CA LYS A 498 -8.30 -14.76 20.22
C LYS A 498 -8.16 -15.90 19.21
N TYR A 499 -7.73 -17.07 19.69
CA TYR A 499 -7.53 -18.24 18.82
C TYR A 499 -8.85 -18.85 18.33
N ASP A 500 -9.94 -18.66 19.08
CA ASP A 500 -11.30 -19.04 18.72
C ASP A 500 -12.00 -18.00 17.84
N ASP A 501 -11.34 -16.88 17.54
CA ASP A 501 -11.89 -15.88 16.63
C ASP A 501 -12.16 -16.49 15.26
N PHE A 502 -13.32 -16.12 14.74
CA PHE A 502 -13.82 -16.60 13.47
C PHE A 502 -13.18 -15.78 12.34
N VAL A 503 -12.05 -16.27 11.83
CA VAL A 503 -11.41 -15.76 10.61
C VAL A 503 -12.12 -16.40 9.43
N GLU A 504 -12.97 -15.64 8.76
CA GLU A 504 -13.58 -16.09 7.51
C GLU A 504 -13.19 -15.12 6.42
N LEU A 505 -12.56 -15.67 5.40
CA LEU A 505 -12.06 -14.94 4.24
C LEU A 505 -12.93 -15.29 3.05
N ASP A 506 -14.25 -15.31 3.29
CA ASP A 506 -15.21 -15.60 2.26
C ASP A 506 -15.45 -14.35 1.42
N MET A 507 -15.63 -14.58 0.13
CA MET A 507 -15.72 -13.54 -0.88
C MET A 507 -17.15 -13.39 -1.35
N VAL A 508 -17.51 -12.16 -1.69
CA VAL A 508 -18.81 -11.88 -2.27
C VAL A 508 -18.89 -12.51 -3.66
N ARG A 509 -19.93 -13.31 -3.88
CA ARG A 509 -20.28 -13.86 -5.19
C ARG A 509 -21.37 -13.01 -5.80
N ILE A 510 -21.14 -12.53 -7.01
CA ILE A 510 -22.04 -11.64 -7.73
C ILE A 510 -22.81 -12.48 -8.75
N THR A 511 -24.13 -12.40 -8.71
CA THR A 511 -25.02 -12.92 -9.76
C THR A 511 -25.82 -11.76 -10.33
N VAL A 512 -25.81 -11.61 -11.66
CA VAL A 512 -26.55 -10.56 -12.36
C VAL A 512 -27.73 -11.20 -13.11
N ARG A 513 -28.92 -10.62 -12.97
CA ARG A 513 -30.10 -10.98 -13.77
C ARG A 513 -30.71 -9.73 -14.41
N GLN A 514 -31.38 -9.89 -15.55
CA GLN A 514 -31.98 -8.80 -16.33
C GLN A 514 -33.44 -9.13 -16.68
N GLY A 515 -34.29 -8.11 -16.73
CA GLY A 515 -35.72 -8.21 -17.11
C GLY A 515 -36.69 -8.26 -15.92
N GLU A 516 -37.97 -7.96 -16.12
CA GLU A 516 -38.95 -7.75 -15.05
C GLU A 516 -39.14 -8.94 -14.08
N PHE A 517 -39.35 -8.63 -12.80
CA PHE A 517 -39.51 -9.63 -11.72
C PHE A 517 -40.79 -10.46 -11.82
N VAL A 518 -41.81 -9.98 -12.54
CA VAL A 518 -43.19 -10.50 -12.41
C VAL A 518 -43.53 -11.56 -13.46
N GLU A 519 -42.91 -11.58 -14.64
CA GLU A 519 -43.20 -12.56 -15.68
C GLU A 519 -41.94 -13.05 -16.40
N LEU A 520 -41.58 -14.32 -16.16
CA LEU A 520 -40.55 -15.08 -16.90
C LEU A 520 -40.96 -15.40 -18.35
N ASP A 521 -42.02 -14.76 -18.86
CA ASP A 521 -42.74 -15.22 -20.05
C ASP A 521 -42.18 -14.68 -21.36
N ASP A 522 -41.37 -13.60 -21.34
CA ASP A 522 -40.65 -13.16 -22.54
C ASP A 522 -39.18 -13.61 -22.54
N LYS A 523 -38.97 -14.88 -22.93
CA LYS A 523 -37.64 -15.45 -23.19
C LYS A 523 -36.91 -14.77 -24.36
N CYS A 524 -37.61 -13.93 -25.13
CA CYS A 524 -37.10 -13.24 -26.31
C CYS A 524 -36.76 -11.76 -26.03
N ALA A 525 -36.98 -11.25 -24.81
CA ALA A 525 -36.54 -9.91 -24.43
C ALA A 525 -35.02 -9.75 -24.64
N LYS A 526 -34.63 -8.63 -25.25
CA LYS A 526 -33.23 -8.26 -25.51
C LYS A 526 -32.49 -8.16 -24.17
N ARG A 527 -31.45 -8.96 -23.98
CA ARG A 527 -30.60 -8.96 -22.78
C ARG A 527 -29.17 -8.65 -23.18
N TRP A 528 -28.46 -7.89 -22.36
CA TRP A 528 -27.03 -7.68 -22.54
C TRP A 528 -26.28 -8.92 -22.11
N ASP A 529 -25.17 -9.21 -22.79
CA ASP A 529 -24.33 -10.34 -22.43
C ASP A 529 -23.70 -10.14 -21.05
N VAL A 530 -23.73 -11.19 -20.21
CA VAL A 530 -23.06 -11.20 -18.90
C VAL A 530 -21.92 -12.20 -18.95
N THR A 531 -20.71 -11.72 -18.64
CA THR A 531 -19.49 -12.53 -18.70
C THR A 531 -18.83 -12.58 -17.33
N GLU A 532 -18.60 -13.80 -16.81
CA GLU A 532 -17.79 -14.01 -15.61
C GLU A 532 -16.30 -13.88 -16.00
N LEU A 533 -15.68 -12.74 -15.67
CA LEU A 533 -14.28 -12.46 -15.98
C LEU A 533 -13.33 -13.21 -15.04
N GLN A 534 -13.70 -13.31 -13.76
CA GLN A 534 -12.84 -13.90 -12.74
C GLN A 534 -13.66 -14.52 -11.62
N LYS A 535 -13.38 -15.80 -11.32
CA LYS A 535 -13.97 -16.51 -10.18
C LYS A 535 -13.35 -16.04 -8.86
N PRO A 536 -14.13 -15.99 -7.76
CA PRO A 536 -13.57 -15.73 -6.45
C PRO A 536 -12.67 -16.89 -6.03
N VAL A 537 -11.43 -16.58 -5.65
CA VAL A 537 -10.47 -17.57 -5.15
C VAL A 537 -10.15 -17.26 -3.70
N TYR A 538 -10.51 -18.19 -2.82
CA TYR A 538 -10.26 -18.08 -1.38
C TYR A 538 -8.75 -18.12 -1.10
N PRO A 539 -8.23 -17.18 -0.31
CA PRO A 539 -6.83 -17.19 0.03
C PRO A 539 -6.50 -18.36 0.96
N THR A 540 -5.36 -19.02 0.73
CA THR A 540 -4.86 -20.14 1.54
C THR A 540 -3.45 -19.85 2.02
N GLY A 541 -3.04 -20.50 3.13
CA GLY A 541 -1.70 -20.30 3.69
C GLY A 541 -1.48 -18.94 4.34
N ILE A 542 -2.53 -18.23 4.74
CA ILE A 542 -2.41 -16.92 5.40
C ILE A 542 -1.82 -17.09 6.79
N GLY A 543 -0.89 -16.23 7.17
CA GLY A 543 -0.18 -16.26 8.45
C GLY A 543 -1.10 -16.24 9.66
N ARG A 544 -2.27 -15.60 9.56
CA ARG A 544 -3.31 -15.63 10.62
C ARG A 544 -3.87 -17.04 10.85
N ASN A 545 -4.08 -17.84 9.80
CA ASN A 545 -4.51 -19.24 9.93
C ASN A 545 -3.37 -20.11 10.46
N VAL A 546 -2.15 -19.89 9.97
CA VAL A 546 -0.93 -20.56 10.47
C VAL A 546 -0.75 -20.34 11.97
N LEU A 547 -0.93 -19.10 12.43
CA LEU A 547 -0.85 -18.73 13.85
C LEU A 547 -1.92 -19.45 14.68
N LYS A 548 -3.16 -19.50 14.18
CA LYS A 548 -4.27 -20.19 14.84
C LYS A 548 -4.01 -21.69 14.99
N ASP A 549 -3.62 -22.36 13.91
CA ASP A 549 -3.32 -23.79 13.91
C ASP A 549 -2.13 -24.11 14.82
N TYR A 550 -1.10 -23.25 14.81
CA TYR A 550 0.05 -23.38 15.70
C TYR A 550 -0.38 -23.29 17.17
N ILE A 551 -1.13 -22.25 17.56
CA ILE A 551 -1.63 -22.07 18.93
C ILE A 551 -2.50 -23.26 19.37
N ALA A 552 -3.44 -23.69 18.51
CA ALA A 552 -4.33 -24.81 18.80
C ALA A 552 -3.53 -26.07 19.11
N ILE A 553 -2.49 -26.36 18.32
CA ILE A 553 -1.66 -27.55 18.53
C ILE A 553 -0.77 -27.42 19.77
N GLN A 554 -0.26 -26.22 20.11
CA GLN A 554 0.46 -26.04 21.37
C GLN A 554 -0.44 -26.24 22.60
N SER A 555 -1.69 -25.79 22.53
CA SER A 555 -2.66 -26.00 23.60
C SER A 555 -2.92 -27.49 23.84
N THR A 556 -3.07 -28.29 22.77
CA THR A 556 -3.21 -29.76 22.90
C THR A 556 -2.00 -30.45 23.53
N LYS A 557 -0.82 -29.83 23.50
CA LYS A 557 0.41 -30.32 24.12
C LYS A 557 0.57 -29.90 25.59
N GLY A 558 -0.46 -29.29 26.18
CA GLY A 558 -0.46 -28.87 27.58
C GLY A 558 0.27 -27.55 27.84
N GLN A 559 0.54 -26.75 26.80
CA GLN A 559 1.04 -25.38 27.00
C GLN A 559 -0.13 -24.43 27.32
N ILE A 560 -0.57 -24.43 28.59
CA ILE A 560 -1.76 -23.71 29.11
C ILE A 560 -1.67 -22.18 28.89
N TRP A 561 -0.51 -21.63 28.58
CA TRP A 561 -0.34 -20.20 28.26
C TRP A 561 -0.54 -19.89 26.78
N SER A 562 -0.68 -20.89 25.91
CA SER A 562 -0.74 -20.69 24.46
C SER A 562 -2.09 -20.18 23.99
N ASP A 563 -3.19 -20.50 24.68
CA ASP A 563 -4.57 -20.19 24.29
C ASP A 563 -5.04 -18.83 24.82
N ASP A 564 -4.79 -18.49 26.09
CA ASP A 564 -5.23 -17.22 26.69
C ASP A 564 -4.27 -16.05 26.35
N PRO A 565 -4.74 -15.00 25.64
CA PRO A 565 -3.92 -13.82 25.31
C PRO A 565 -3.35 -13.09 26.53
N ARG A 566 -4.05 -13.09 27.67
CA ARG A 566 -3.58 -12.42 28.89
C ARG A 566 -2.40 -13.15 29.51
N TRP A 567 -2.42 -14.48 29.50
CA TRP A 567 -1.28 -15.28 29.94
C TRP A 567 -0.08 -15.03 29.02
N ARG A 568 -0.29 -15.00 27.69
CA ARG A 568 0.78 -14.64 26.76
C ARG A 568 1.38 -13.26 27.01
N GLU A 569 0.56 -12.26 27.34
CA GLU A 569 1.03 -10.91 27.64
C GLU A 569 1.80 -10.83 28.96
N ILE A 570 1.25 -11.39 30.04
CA ILE A 570 1.89 -11.41 31.38
C ILE A 570 3.27 -12.07 31.33
N TYR A 571 3.38 -13.19 30.61
CA TYR A 571 4.64 -13.91 30.46
C TYR A 571 5.45 -13.46 29.23
N GLY A 572 4.96 -12.47 28.47
CA GLY A 572 5.62 -11.92 27.28
C GLY A 572 5.98 -12.96 26.21
N TYR A 573 5.13 -13.97 26.02
CA TYR A 573 5.21 -14.91 24.88
C TYR A 573 4.50 -14.29 23.68
N LYS A 574 5.26 -13.65 22.78
CA LYS A 574 4.73 -13.05 21.55
C LYS A 574 5.05 -13.94 20.36
N TYR A 575 4.03 -14.36 19.62
CA TYR A 575 4.19 -15.18 18.42
C TYR A 575 4.56 -14.35 17.17
N ASP A 576 5.36 -13.30 17.35
CA ASP A 576 5.71 -12.31 16.32
C ASP A 576 6.53 -12.93 15.16
N PHE A 577 7.09 -14.13 15.37
CA PHE A 577 7.75 -14.89 14.33
C PHE A 577 6.78 -15.46 13.26
N ILE A 578 5.48 -15.51 13.54
CA ILE A 578 4.44 -15.80 12.55
C ILE A 578 3.82 -14.47 12.12
N LYS A 579 4.19 -14.00 10.92
CA LYS A 579 3.71 -12.75 10.36
C LYS A 579 2.29 -12.94 9.84
N LYS A 580 1.31 -12.27 10.46
CA LYS A 580 -0.12 -12.45 10.15
C LYS A 580 -0.50 -12.01 8.74
N ASP A 581 0.22 -11.03 8.18
CA ASP A 581 0.02 -10.41 6.86
C ASP A 581 0.73 -11.15 5.71
N LYS A 582 1.50 -12.21 6.01
CA LYS A 582 2.25 -12.97 5.01
C LYS A 582 1.58 -14.29 4.67
N PHE A 583 1.97 -14.83 3.52
CA PHE A 583 1.56 -16.14 3.04
C PHE A 583 2.63 -17.19 3.33
N TYR A 584 2.20 -18.42 3.52
CA TYR A 584 3.02 -19.56 3.93
C TYR A 584 2.80 -20.76 3.02
N LYS A 585 3.89 -21.41 2.66
CA LYS A 585 3.94 -22.74 2.03
C LYS A 585 3.76 -23.79 3.10
N ASN A 586 2.86 -24.75 2.86
CA ASN A 586 2.59 -25.83 3.79
C ASN A 586 3.02 -27.18 3.20
N TYR A 587 3.72 -27.97 4.00
CA TYR A 587 4.05 -29.35 3.69
C TYR A 587 3.31 -30.28 4.65
N TYR A 588 2.71 -31.32 4.11
CA TYR A 588 1.93 -32.29 4.86
C TYR A 588 2.59 -33.66 4.76
N LEU A 589 2.97 -34.21 5.92
CA LEU A 589 3.46 -35.57 6.05
C LEU A 589 2.45 -36.40 6.83
N GLU A 590 1.82 -37.36 6.16
CA GLU A 590 0.86 -38.28 6.76
C GLU A 590 1.47 -39.65 6.94
N PHE A 591 1.28 -40.25 8.12
CA PHE A 591 1.79 -41.59 8.42
C PHE A 591 0.93 -42.30 9.47
N GLU A 592 1.07 -43.62 9.56
CA GLU A 592 0.49 -44.41 10.64
C GLU A 592 1.43 -44.40 11.85
N SER A 593 0.96 -43.81 12.94
CA SER A 593 1.67 -43.81 14.22
C SER A 593 1.41 -45.13 14.96
N MET A 594 2.45 -45.68 15.60
CA MET A 594 2.28 -46.80 16.51
C MET A 594 2.06 -46.30 17.93
N ASP A 595 1.04 -46.82 18.59
CA ASP A 595 0.94 -46.71 20.03
C ASP A 595 2.03 -47.58 20.69
N LYS A 596 3.04 -46.93 21.30
CA LYS A 596 4.06 -47.60 22.12
C LYS A 596 3.61 -47.71 23.59
N PHE A 597 2.55 -47.03 24.01
CA PHE A 597 2.08 -46.95 25.38
C PHE A 597 1.08 -48.07 25.71
N GLU A 598 0.15 -48.41 24.81
CA GLU A 598 -0.90 -49.42 25.11
C GLU A 598 -0.46 -50.88 24.94
N ARG A 599 0.70 -51.17 24.34
CA ARG A 599 1.17 -52.55 24.18
C ARG A 599 1.39 -53.31 25.49
N ASN A 600 1.56 -52.62 26.61
CA ASN A 600 1.72 -53.24 27.92
C ASN A 600 0.40 -53.58 28.64
N LEU A 601 -0.75 -53.11 28.14
CA LEU A 601 -2.05 -53.27 28.82
C LEU A 601 -3.02 -54.23 28.10
N GLY A 602 -2.63 -54.83 26.98
CA GLY A 602 -3.43 -55.86 26.30
C GLY A 602 -4.70 -55.36 25.60
N TYR A 603 -4.92 -54.04 25.55
CA TYR A 603 -5.91 -53.43 24.66
C TYR A 603 -5.28 -53.23 23.28
N GLY A 604 -5.99 -53.65 22.23
CA GLY A 604 -5.48 -53.66 20.86
C GLY A 604 -5.09 -52.26 20.39
N GLY A 605 -3.79 -52.03 20.19
CA GLY A 605 -3.26 -50.79 19.64
C GLY A 605 -3.77 -50.60 18.21
N ASN A 606 -4.71 -49.69 18.02
CA ASN A 606 -5.14 -49.29 16.70
C ASN A 606 -4.08 -48.33 16.13
N ASP A 607 -3.54 -48.63 14.95
CA ASP A 607 -2.68 -47.70 14.21
C ASP A 607 -3.52 -46.43 13.88
N PHE A 608 -3.17 -45.28 14.46
CA PHE A 608 -3.84 -44.00 14.19
C PHE A 608 -3.09 -43.20 13.13
N ARG A 609 -3.83 -42.63 12.17
CA ARG A 609 -3.28 -41.71 11.15
C ARG A 609 -2.94 -40.38 11.80
N GLN A 610 -1.71 -39.92 11.60
CA GLN A 610 -1.23 -38.62 12.06
C GLN A 610 -0.75 -37.80 10.88
N THR A 611 -1.00 -36.48 10.96
CA THR A 611 -0.49 -35.49 10.02
C THR A 611 0.47 -34.55 10.75
N ILE A 612 1.64 -34.33 10.16
CA ILE A 612 2.56 -33.25 10.54
C ILE A 612 2.48 -32.16 9.47
N VAL A 613 2.32 -30.91 9.92
CA VAL A 613 2.31 -29.74 9.05
C VAL A 613 3.61 -28.96 9.26
N PHE A 614 4.27 -28.61 8.17
CA PHE A 614 5.41 -27.70 8.16
C PHE A 614 5.02 -26.43 7.40
N ALA A 615 5.03 -25.29 8.07
CA ALA A 615 4.75 -23.99 7.48
C ALA A 615 6.04 -23.18 7.32
N PHE A 616 6.26 -22.62 6.13
CA PHE A 616 7.38 -21.73 5.82
C PHE A 616 6.84 -20.49 5.11
N GLU A 617 7.37 -19.29 5.40
CA GLU A 617 6.97 -18.07 4.69
C GLU A 617 7.23 -18.22 3.17
N GLU A 618 6.36 -17.67 2.32
CA GLU A 618 6.39 -17.83 0.85
C GLU A 618 7.77 -17.52 0.23
N THR A 619 8.48 -16.54 0.79
CA THR A 619 9.79 -16.07 0.32
C THR A 619 10.97 -16.93 0.77
N VAL A 620 10.77 -17.86 1.71
CA VAL A 620 11.83 -18.71 2.27
C VAL A 620 12.19 -19.85 1.32
N ASP A 621 13.50 -20.06 1.13
CA ASP A 621 14.04 -21.23 0.43
C ASP A 621 13.96 -22.47 1.32
N THR A 622 13.21 -23.47 0.85
CA THR A 622 12.96 -24.75 1.54
C THR A 622 13.71 -25.91 0.90
N THR A 623 14.54 -25.67 -0.13
CA THR A 623 15.23 -26.70 -0.91
C THR A 623 16.03 -27.67 -0.04
N GLN A 624 16.73 -27.17 0.98
CA GLN A 624 17.51 -28.02 1.88
C GLN A 624 16.62 -28.96 2.73
N PHE A 625 15.48 -28.46 3.20
CA PHE A 625 14.52 -29.24 3.97
C PHE A 625 13.84 -30.31 3.11
N GLU A 626 13.40 -29.93 1.90
CA GLU A 626 12.80 -30.84 0.94
C GLU A 626 13.76 -31.98 0.59
N ASN A 627 14.99 -31.65 0.18
CA ASN A 627 15.99 -32.66 -0.16
C ASN A 627 16.26 -33.61 1.02
N MET A 628 16.39 -33.06 2.23
CA MET A 628 16.63 -33.88 3.43
C MET A 628 15.51 -34.90 3.66
N LEU A 629 14.25 -34.46 3.67
CA LEU A 629 13.13 -35.35 3.96
C LEU A 629 12.81 -36.28 2.78
N GLU A 630 12.88 -35.77 1.55
CA GLU A 630 12.60 -36.54 0.34
C GLU A 630 13.62 -37.65 0.12
N SER A 631 14.91 -37.44 0.42
CA SER A 631 15.89 -38.54 0.33
C SER A 631 15.52 -39.74 1.21
N TRP A 632 15.01 -39.47 2.41
CA TRP A 632 14.53 -40.51 3.32
C TRP A 632 13.26 -41.18 2.78
N ILE A 633 12.31 -40.41 2.25
CA ILE A 633 11.07 -40.93 1.65
C ILE A 633 11.38 -41.78 0.41
N GLN A 634 12.24 -41.30 -0.51
CA GLN A 634 12.66 -42.00 -1.74
C GLN A 634 13.22 -43.39 -1.47
N SER A 635 13.90 -43.57 -0.33
CA SER A 635 14.53 -44.85 0.00
C SER A 635 13.56 -46.00 0.26
N VAL A 636 12.26 -45.71 0.53
CA VAL A 636 11.21 -46.74 0.74
C VAL A 636 9.99 -46.54 -0.14
N ARG A 637 9.55 -45.29 -0.30
CA ARG A 637 8.30 -44.90 -0.94
C ARG A 637 8.54 -43.79 -1.96
N PRO A 638 9.30 -44.08 -3.04
CA PRO A 638 9.53 -43.09 -4.11
C PRO A 638 8.23 -42.69 -4.81
N ASP A 639 7.19 -43.52 -4.73
CA ASP A 639 5.84 -43.26 -5.24
C ASP A 639 5.13 -42.09 -4.55
N LEU A 640 5.58 -41.66 -3.38
CA LEU A 640 4.98 -40.55 -2.63
C LEU A 640 5.54 -39.18 -3.02
N ILE A 641 6.60 -39.14 -3.82
CA ILE A 641 7.21 -37.88 -4.27
C ILE A 641 6.59 -37.55 -5.62
N ASP A 642 5.49 -36.82 -5.55
CA ASP A 642 4.79 -36.26 -6.69
C ASP A 642 5.47 -34.95 -7.12
N SER A 643 5.65 -34.75 -8.43
CA SER A 643 6.16 -33.48 -8.99
C SER A 643 5.08 -32.40 -9.04
N ASP A 644 3.80 -32.80 -8.98
CA ASP A 644 2.69 -31.86 -9.06
C ASP A 644 2.37 -31.29 -7.68
N VAL A 645 2.63 -30.00 -7.52
CA VAL A 645 2.13 -29.18 -6.42
C VAL A 645 0.60 -29.22 -6.50
N LYS A 646 -0.05 -29.95 -5.57
CA LYS A 646 -1.51 -30.01 -5.55
C LYS A 646 -2.03 -28.76 -4.87
N ASP A 647 -2.81 -27.98 -5.62
CA ASP A 647 -3.53 -26.83 -5.10
C ASP A 647 -4.46 -27.26 -3.96
N ASN A 648 -4.08 -26.88 -2.74
CA ASN A 648 -4.82 -26.87 -1.48
C ASN A 648 -5.95 -27.92 -1.31
N LEU A 649 -5.61 -29.00 -0.60
CA LEU A 649 -6.58 -29.93 0.01
C LEU A 649 -6.91 -29.49 1.44
N TYR A 650 -7.72 -28.43 1.56
CA TYR A 650 -8.61 -28.27 2.71
C TYR A 650 -10.03 -28.04 2.18
N ARG A 651 -10.66 -29.16 1.84
CA ARG A 651 -12.09 -29.41 1.99
C ARG A 651 -12.27 -30.76 2.67
#